data_AF-A0AA36IK74-F1
#
_entry.id   AF-A0AA36IK74-F1
#
_cell.length_a   1.000
_cell.length_b   1.000
_cell.length_c   1.000
_cell.angle_alpha   90.00
_cell.angle_beta   90.00
_cell.angle_gamma   90.00
#
_symmetry.space_group_name_H-M   'P 1'
#
loop_
_entity.id
_entity.type
_entity.pdbx_description
1 polymer ?
#
loop_
_entity_poly.entity_id
_entity_poly.type
_entity_poly.pdbx_seq_one_letter_code
_entity_poly.pdbx_strand_id
1 'polypeptide(L)'
;VVAEADRVLEDNGTVKETKAVLRKAQKIYPEEMPVKRRIPKAEDPAVFTTDVFIPLDETIRKLDVLLQDERVVFLRAGVASGKSTLAQHLCITQPSKYFGVHAPLAKDATIFEMWERKMRAAVWGQNSNVKDKDLQDMIRLIYDNDQVLVFDECHLLFACPEFHEQFLKKPSYLKRRPMVLLLSAASEGTDQQGRTYLTPAAVTAKYMWTPPIPHANELVDQLAEADVYLSQDAVAFFMDFCAGHRSLFRRSMEWVQQKQSGDSTRWDLTRAQGEVSQAWDTDNWTEAPDDSLMGKLQTVRAIRVNGAFSDPQSIPQQFVDILCEGPTAGMDANLRRKLTLVGFTLPVVPATDRIPEEFTPLDWAKLGTKYGVANYMMASYYRQALAKKRQLTVDVDRSPTSCTDLLLRALPYLLFADVVAIQGDKFGIRFDVSQEELPFEVHYTHAAVRELKRLVGSTNSLESTKKGKVDIYTTLEDGSTFAIEAVMSSRGATSIAKHRDRFESASMTNYAHAQHKCLLIIGKCGDMREIVGKVRDGIEVVGLAPNPSHTGYYVYVKRQGEKVVDFHIPCDGVARGFSWKDEEPFFEISSAQKFKYIEPGSAAPQRPPAVWVCQLGSPDGKDFKVIGNPFQVKGVLANVDDLKE
;
A
#
# COMPACT_ATOMS: atom_id res chain seq x y z
N VAL A 1 23.11 -48.78 -0.41
CA VAL A 1 22.64 -48.90 -1.81
C VAL A 1 23.81 -49.05 -2.76
N VAL A 2 24.74 -48.10 -2.83
CA VAL A 2 25.95 -48.21 -3.66
C VAL A 2 26.77 -49.47 -3.29
N ALA A 3 27.04 -49.68 -2.00
CA ALA A 3 27.72 -50.90 -1.53
C ALA A 3 26.98 -52.22 -1.82
N GLU A 4 25.64 -52.20 -1.95
CA GLU A 4 24.84 -53.39 -2.31
C GLU A 4 24.85 -53.63 -3.83
N ALA A 5 24.87 -52.54 -4.62
CA ALA A 5 25.02 -52.60 -6.08
C ALA A 5 26.43 -53.07 -6.48
N ASP A 6 27.46 -52.63 -5.77
CA ASP A 6 28.84 -53.07 -5.97
C ASP A 6 29.00 -54.56 -5.64
N ARG A 7 28.36 -55.01 -4.54
CA ARG A 7 28.34 -56.43 -4.17
C ARG A 7 27.64 -57.32 -5.20
N VAL A 8 26.56 -56.84 -5.83
CA VAL A 8 25.86 -57.57 -6.91
C VAL A 8 26.72 -57.64 -8.18
N LEU A 9 27.55 -56.63 -8.45
CA LEU A 9 28.52 -56.64 -9.56
C LEU A 9 29.70 -57.58 -9.31
N GLU A 10 30.17 -57.68 -8.06
CA GLU A 10 31.24 -58.60 -7.67
C GLU A 10 30.80 -60.08 -7.76
N ASP A 11 29.54 -60.39 -7.48
CA ASP A 11 28.97 -61.75 -7.55
C ASP A 11 28.54 -62.18 -8.99
N ASN A 12 29.12 -61.58 -10.05
CA ASN A 12 28.76 -61.79 -11.47
C ASN A 12 27.28 -61.51 -11.81
N GLY A 13 26.59 -60.69 -11.01
CA GLY A 13 25.23 -60.27 -11.28
C GLY A 13 25.12 -59.48 -12.58
N THR A 14 24.02 -59.65 -13.30
CA THR A 14 23.82 -58.99 -14.59
C THR A 14 23.59 -57.48 -14.40
N VAL A 15 23.95 -56.67 -15.40
CA VAL A 15 23.64 -55.22 -15.45
C VAL A 15 22.14 -54.95 -15.22
N LYS A 16 21.29 -55.92 -15.57
CA LYS A 16 19.84 -55.86 -15.36
C LYS A 16 19.45 -55.96 -13.88
N GLU A 17 20.13 -56.79 -13.10
CA GLU A 17 19.89 -56.95 -11.66
C GLU A 17 20.40 -55.75 -10.86
N THR A 18 21.57 -55.21 -11.23
CA THR A 18 22.10 -53.98 -10.64
C THR A 18 21.16 -52.79 -10.89
N LYS A 19 20.60 -52.67 -12.10
CA LYS A 19 19.55 -51.68 -12.42
C LYS A 19 18.25 -51.90 -11.65
N ALA A 20 17.90 -53.14 -11.32
CA ALA A 20 16.72 -53.45 -10.52
C ALA A 20 16.90 -53.04 -9.06
N VAL A 21 18.09 -53.25 -8.48
CA VAL A 21 18.45 -52.79 -7.13
C VAL A 21 18.45 -51.26 -7.05
N LEU A 22 19.03 -50.58 -8.04
CA LEU A 22 19.01 -49.11 -8.13
C LEU A 22 17.59 -48.54 -8.31
N ARG A 23 16.76 -49.16 -9.14
CA ARG A 23 15.33 -48.76 -9.29
C ARG A 23 14.52 -49.00 -8.03
N LYS A 24 14.81 -50.07 -7.29
CA LYS A 24 14.15 -50.35 -6.01
C LYS A 24 14.60 -49.35 -4.95
N ALA A 25 15.87 -48.94 -4.96
CA ALA A 25 16.38 -47.87 -4.11
C ALA A 25 15.77 -46.49 -4.46
N GLN A 26 15.65 -46.13 -5.74
CA GLN A 26 14.94 -44.90 -6.19
C GLN A 26 13.45 -44.88 -5.81
N LYS A 27 12.85 -46.05 -5.60
CA LYS A 27 11.45 -46.18 -5.16
C LYS A 27 11.28 -46.06 -3.64
N ILE A 28 12.34 -46.33 -2.88
CA ILE A 28 12.37 -46.30 -1.41
C ILE A 28 12.93 -44.95 -0.91
N TYR A 29 13.88 -44.39 -1.65
CA TYR A 29 14.39 -43.04 -1.51
C TYR A 29 14.16 -42.36 -2.85
N PRO A 30 12.96 -41.80 -3.13
CA PRO A 30 12.92 -40.73 -4.11
C PRO A 30 13.94 -39.71 -3.61
N GLU A 31 14.98 -39.43 -4.39
CA GLU A 31 15.66 -38.14 -4.26
C GLU A 31 14.53 -37.13 -4.12
N GLU A 32 14.50 -36.39 -3.01
CA GLU A 32 13.55 -35.30 -2.82
C GLU A 32 13.78 -34.37 -4.00
N MET A 33 13.04 -34.58 -5.09
CA MET A 33 13.03 -33.62 -6.18
C MET A 33 12.61 -32.33 -5.49
N PRO A 34 13.44 -31.28 -5.52
CA PRO A 34 13.13 -30.03 -4.84
C PRO A 34 11.71 -29.66 -5.27
N VAL A 35 10.81 -29.55 -4.28
CA VAL A 35 9.40 -29.34 -4.52
C VAL A 35 9.32 -28.08 -5.37
N LYS A 36 8.98 -28.25 -6.65
CA LYS A 36 8.92 -27.14 -7.60
C LYS A 36 8.02 -26.07 -7.00
N ARG A 37 8.60 -24.91 -6.68
CA ARG A 37 7.81 -23.80 -6.17
C ARG A 37 6.85 -23.32 -7.25
N ARG A 38 5.79 -22.70 -6.81
CA ARG A 38 4.85 -22.01 -7.69
C ARG A 38 4.66 -20.57 -7.24
N ILE A 39 4.21 -19.73 -8.15
CA ILE A 39 3.69 -18.43 -7.77
C ILE A 39 2.34 -18.67 -7.05
N PRO A 40 2.12 -18.12 -5.83
CA PRO A 40 0.87 -18.35 -5.11
C PRO A 40 -0.35 -17.91 -5.92
N LYS A 41 -1.50 -18.57 -5.71
CA LYS A 41 -2.75 -18.15 -6.38
C LYS A 41 -3.27 -16.83 -5.81
N ALA A 42 -4.05 -16.10 -6.60
CA ALA A 42 -4.48 -14.73 -6.30
C ALA A 42 -5.15 -14.53 -4.92
N GLU A 43 -6.02 -15.47 -4.52
CA GLU A 43 -6.83 -15.36 -3.29
C GLU A 43 -6.24 -16.13 -2.10
N ASP A 44 -5.22 -16.95 -2.35
CA ASP A 44 -4.68 -17.85 -1.33
C ASP A 44 -3.50 -17.17 -0.59
N PRO A 45 -3.40 -17.34 0.74
CA PRO A 45 -2.19 -16.99 1.44
C PRO A 45 -1.03 -17.86 0.94
N ALA A 46 0.15 -17.26 0.76
CA ALA A 46 1.34 -17.99 0.33
C ALA A 46 1.77 -19.02 1.37
N VAL A 47 2.14 -20.22 0.92
CA VAL A 47 2.64 -21.32 1.74
C VAL A 47 4.15 -21.41 1.61
N PHE A 48 4.86 -21.32 2.74
CA PHE A 48 6.32 -21.24 2.81
C PHE A 48 7.06 -22.35 2.05
N THR A 49 6.54 -23.57 2.06
CA THR A 49 7.23 -24.75 1.48
C THR A 49 6.96 -24.96 -0.01
N THR A 50 5.84 -24.44 -0.54
CA THR A 50 5.40 -24.76 -1.91
C THR A 50 5.36 -23.55 -2.82
N ASP A 51 5.34 -22.34 -2.27
CA ASP A 51 5.14 -21.13 -3.05
C ASP A 51 6.37 -20.23 -2.96
N VAL A 52 6.55 -19.34 -3.94
CA VAL A 52 7.47 -18.19 -3.78
C VAL A 52 7.00 -17.38 -2.57
N PHE A 53 7.84 -17.32 -1.55
CA PHE A 53 7.47 -16.81 -0.23
C PHE A 53 8.44 -15.71 0.20
N ILE A 54 7.89 -14.50 0.39
CA ILE A 54 8.62 -13.39 1.01
C ILE A 54 8.81 -13.72 2.50
N PRO A 55 10.06 -13.86 2.98
CA PRO A 55 10.34 -14.26 4.35
C PRO A 55 9.68 -13.37 5.40
N LEU A 56 9.41 -13.96 6.56
CA LEU A 56 8.72 -13.32 7.67
C LEU A 56 9.47 -13.45 9.01
N ASP A 57 10.62 -14.11 9.05
CA ASP A 57 11.30 -14.42 10.32
C ASP A 57 11.62 -13.16 11.14
N GLU A 58 12.10 -12.11 10.49
CA GLU A 58 12.39 -10.84 11.14
C GLU A 58 11.11 -10.11 11.60
N THR A 59 10.04 -10.16 10.80
CA THR A 59 8.70 -9.68 11.19
C THR A 59 8.22 -10.40 12.45
N ILE A 60 8.34 -11.72 12.51
CA ILE A 60 7.92 -12.56 13.64
C ILE A 60 8.73 -12.21 14.88
N ARG A 61 10.05 -12.07 14.75
CA ARG A 61 10.94 -11.70 15.86
C ARG A 61 10.57 -10.35 16.46
N LYS A 62 10.32 -9.34 15.64
CA LYS A 62 9.87 -8.00 16.11
C LYS A 62 8.48 -8.07 16.73
N LEU A 63 7.57 -8.84 16.13
CA LEU A 63 6.22 -9.02 16.62
C LEU A 63 6.19 -9.72 17.99
N ASP A 64 7.10 -10.65 18.22
CA ASP A 64 7.26 -11.31 19.51
C ASP A 64 7.64 -10.35 20.63
N VAL A 65 8.57 -9.44 20.36
CA VAL A 65 8.94 -8.39 21.31
C VAL A 65 7.71 -7.52 21.61
N LEU A 66 7.00 -7.07 20.58
CA LEU A 66 5.79 -6.27 20.74
C LEU A 66 4.70 -6.99 21.56
N LEU A 67 4.48 -8.29 21.32
CA LEU A 67 3.48 -9.09 22.04
C LEU A 67 3.87 -9.31 23.50
N GLN A 68 5.15 -9.43 23.83
CA GLN A 68 5.60 -9.57 25.23
C GLN A 68 5.37 -8.28 26.03
N ASP A 69 5.61 -7.13 25.40
CA ASP A 69 5.46 -5.82 26.01
C ASP A 69 3.98 -5.42 26.13
N GLU A 70 3.26 -5.44 25.00
CA GLU A 70 1.91 -4.89 24.89
C GLU A 70 0.81 -5.88 25.27
N ARG A 71 1.09 -7.18 25.10
CA ARG A 71 0.16 -8.32 25.22
C ARG A 71 -0.95 -8.34 24.18
N VAL A 72 -1.57 -7.21 23.85
CA VAL A 72 -2.62 -7.11 22.84
C VAL A 72 -2.17 -6.16 21.74
N VAL A 73 -1.84 -6.71 20.57
CA VAL A 73 -1.32 -5.95 19.41
C VAL A 73 -2.32 -6.02 18.27
N PHE A 74 -2.68 -4.86 17.71
CA PHE A 74 -3.50 -4.78 16.50
C PHE A 74 -2.67 -4.23 15.34
N LEU A 75 -2.41 -5.09 14.35
CA LEU A 75 -1.80 -4.72 13.09
C LEU A 75 -2.85 -4.45 12.01
N ARG A 76 -2.78 -3.27 11.43
CA ARG A 76 -3.62 -2.84 10.31
C ARG A 76 -2.78 -2.66 9.05
N ALA A 77 -3.26 -3.17 7.93
CA ALA A 77 -2.59 -3.03 6.63
C ALA A 77 -3.59 -3.12 5.49
N GLY A 78 -3.18 -2.66 4.30
CA GLY A 78 -3.99 -2.73 3.07
C GLY A 78 -4.50 -4.13 2.74
N VAL A 79 -5.58 -4.20 1.97
CA VAL A 79 -6.08 -5.48 1.44
C VAL A 79 -4.99 -6.12 0.58
N ALA A 80 -4.82 -7.44 0.71
CA ALA A 80 -3.81 -8.22 0.00
C ALA A 80 -2.33 -7.86 0.32
N SER A 81 -2.07 -7.16 1.44
CA SER A 81 -0.71 -6.88 1.91
C SER A 81 0.02 -8.10 2.50
N GLY A 82 -0.68 -9.19 2.81
CA GLY A 82 -0.10 -10.41 3.40
C GLY A 82 -0.48 -10.72 4.85
N LYS A 83 -1.49 -10.04 5.43
CA LYS A 83 -1.98 -10.32 6.80
C LYS A 83 -2.34 -11.78 7.03
N SER A 84 -3.16 -12.36 6.15
CA SER A 84 -3.55 -13.77 6.24
C SER A 84 -2.36 -14.71 6.02
N THR A 85 -1.38 -14.32 5.19
CA THR A 85 -0.11 -15.07 5.04
C THR A 85 0.69 -15.06 6.33
N LEU A 86 0.82 -13.92 7.01
CA LEU A 86 1.47 -13.83 8.32
C LEU A 86 0.74 -14.71 9.35
N ALA A 87 -0.59 -14.57 9.45
CA ALA A 87 -1.40 -15.34 10.38
C ALA A 87 -1.22 -16.85 10.20
N GLN A 88 -1.35 -17.32 8.95
CA GLN A 88 -1.22 -18.73 8.61
C GLN A 88 0.22 -19.23 8.84
N HIS A 89 1.23 -18.44 8.44
CA HIS A 89 2.62 -18.82 8.60
C HIS A 89 2.98 -18.99 10.09
N LEU A 90 2.61 -18.03 10.95
CA LEU A 90 2.79 -18.12 12.41
C LEU A 90 2.21 -19.42 12.99
N CYS A 91 0.97 -19.76 12.61
CA CYS A 91 0.27 -20.92 13.14
C CYS A 91 0.84 -22.25 12.63
N ILE A 92 1.45 -22.26 11.43
CA ILE A 92 2.04 -23.47 10.83
C ILE A 92 3.48 -23.69 11.32
N THR A 93 4.30 -22.64 11.41
CA THR A 93 5.72 -22.78 11.78
C THR A 93 5.94 -22.85 13.28
N GLN A 94 5.05 -22.27 14.07
CA GLN A 94 5.10 -22.29 15.54
C GLN A 94 3.73 -22.69 16.15
N PRO A 95 3.21 -23.90 15.84
CA PRO A 95 1.87 -24.34 16.23
C PRO A 95 1.70 -24.52 17.74
N SER A 96 2.80 -24.65 18.49
CA SER A 96 2.78 -24.69 19.96
C SER A 96 2.63 -23.32 20.61
N LYS A 97 2.84 -22.23 19.85
CA LYS A 97 2.85 -20.85 20.34
C LYS A 97 1.68 -20.03 19.82
N TYR A 98 1.34 -20.13 18.53
CA TYR A 98 0.27 -19.33 17.92
C TYR A 98 -0.95 -20.17 17.56
N PHE A 99 -2.12 -19.69 17.97
CA PHE A 99 -3.40 -20.35 17.67
C PHE A 99 -4.31 -19.44 16.85
N GLY A 100 -4.52 -19.82 15.59
CA GLY A 100 -5.42 -19.12 14.68
C GLY A 100 -6.89 -19.38 15.02
N VAL A 101 -7.59 -18.35 15.49
CA VAL A 101 -9.02 -18.39 15.77
C VAL A 101 -9.78 -17.81 14.58
N HIS A 102 -10.24 -18.68 13.70
CA HIS A 102 -11.03 -18.27 12.53
C HIS A 102 -12.41 -17.74 12.94
N ALA A 103 -12.80 -16.62 12.35
CA ALA A 103 -14.12 -16.05 12.57
C ALA A 103 -15.25 -17.06 12.25
N PRO A 104 -16.36 -17.06 13.01
CA PRO A 104 -17.60 -17.68 12.60
C PRO A 104 -18.08 -17.11 11.25
N LEU A 105 -19.08 -17.76 10.66
CA LEU A 105 -19.79 -17.15 9.52
C LEU A 105 -20.31 -15.77 9.95
N ALA A 106 -20.37 -14.81 9.03
CA ALA A 106 -20.72 -13.42 9.37
C ALA A 106 -22.05 -13.30 10.16
N LYS A 107 -23.03 -14.15 9.85
CA LYS A 107 -24.31 -14.23 10.58
C LYS A 107 -24.15 -14.70 12.04
N ASP A 108 -23.12 -15.48 12.33
CA ASP A 108 -22.87 -16.09 13.63
C ASP A 108 -21.81 -15.32 14.43
N ALA A 109 -21.24 -14.25 13.86
CA ALA A 109 -20.13 -13.49 14.46
C ALA A 109 -20.54 -12.65 15.68
N THR A 110 -21.82 -12.47 15.94
CA THR A 110 -22.35 -11.83 17.16
C THR A 110 -22.64 -12.82 18.28
N ILE A 111 -22.52 -14.14 18.01
CA ILE A 111 -22.92 -15.20 18.93
C ILE A 111 -21.70 -15.68 19.71
N PHE A 112 -21.74 -15.54 21.04
CA PHE A 112 -20.64 -15.89 21.94
C PHE A 112 -20.21 -17.36 21.78
N GLU A 113 -21.15 -18.29 21.80
CA GLU A 113 -20.89 -19.74 21.76
C GLU A 113 -20.21 -20.16 20.46
N MET A 114 -20.44 -19.42 19.38
CA MET A 114 -19.83 -19.70 18.08
C MET A 114 -18.35 -19.33 18.09
N TRP A 115 -18.01 -18.18 18.68
CA TRP A 115 -16.63 -17.78 18.90
C TRP A 115 -15.91 -18.70 19.89
N GLU A 116 -16.53 -19.05 21.01
CA GLU A 116 -15.97 -19.98 21.98
C GLU A 116 -15.63 -21.33 21.31
N ARG A 117 -16.55 -21.86 20.50
CA ARG A 117 -16.32 -23.10 19.74
C ARG A 117 -15.15 -22.99 18.76
N LYS A 118 -15.00 -21.85 18.07
CA LYS A 118 -13.88 -21.60 17.14
C LYS A 118 -12.55 -21.54 17.89
N MET A 119 -12.51 -20.85 19.03
CA MET A 119 -11.34 -20.78 19.89
C MET A 119 -10.98 -22.16 20.45
N ARG A 120 -11.97 -22.91 20.94
CA ARG A 120 -11.78 -24.27 21.44
C ARG A 120 -11.22 -25.19 20.36
N ALA A 121 -11.73 -25.13 19.14
CA ALA A 121 -11.20 -25.93 18.04
C ALA A 121 -9.74 -25.59 17.71
N ALA A 122 -9.38 -24.30 17.73
CA ALA A 122 -8.01 -23.85 17.47
C ALA A 122 -7.02 -24.34 18.53
N VAL A 123 -7.38 -24.24 19.81
CA VAL A 123 -6.53 -24.68 20.93
C VAL A 123 -6.51 -26.21 21.06
N TRP A 124 -7.68 -26.87 20.88
CA TRP A 124 -7.80 -28.32 20.90
C TRP A 124 -6.89 -28.98 19.89
N GLY A 125 -6.90 -28.49 18.64
CA GLY A 125 -6.14 -29.08 17.53
C GLY A 125 -4.66 -29.22 17.85
N GLN A 126 -4.17 -28.48 18.84
CA GLN A 126 -2.79 -28.45 19.30
C GLN A 126 -2.62 -28.99 20.74
N ASN A 127 -3.70 -29.19 21.51
CA ASN A 127 -3.65 -29.66 22.91
C ASN A 127 -4.89 -30.49 23.29
N SER A 128 -4.69 -31.80 23.47
CA SER A 128 -5.76 -32.76 23.80
C SER A 128 -6.39 -32.58 25.19
N ASN A 129 -5.73 -31.86 26.11
CA ASN A 129 -6.19 -31.64 27.48
C ASN A 129 -7.28 -30.54 27.63
N VAL A 130 -7.91 -30.13 26.51
CA VAL A 130 -8.79 -28.95 26.44
C VAL A 130 -10.27 -29.30 26.29
N LYS A 131 -10.64 -30.59 26.12
CA LYS A 131 -12.05 -31.02 25.89
C LYS A 131 -13.05 -30.45 26.85
N ASP A 132 -12.71 -30.61 28.11
CA ASP A 132 -13.65 -30.49 29.22
C ASP A 132 -13.36 -29.24 30.05
N LYS A 133 -12.40 -28.41 29.60
CA LYS A 133 -12.06 -27.14 30.26
C LYS A 133 -13.08 -26.06 29.91
N ASP A 134 -13.45 -25.24 30.89
CA ASP A 134 -14.22 -24.03 30.60
C ASP A 134 -13.34 -22.98 29.90
N LEU A 135 -13.95 -21.88 29.44
CA LEU A 135 -13.24 -20.81 28.72
C LEU A 135 -12.17 -20.14 29.60
N GLN A 136 -12.42 -20.00 30.90
CA GLN A 136 -11.47 -19.37 31.83
C GLN A 136 -10.22 -20.24 32.01
N ASP A 137 -10.38 -21.55 32.17
CA ASP A 137 -9.29 -22.52 32.23
C ASP A 137 -8.50 -22.58 30.92
N MET A 138 -9.17 -22.42 29.78
CA MET A 138 -8.51 -22.32 28.47
C MET A 138 -7.66 -21.05 28.35
N ILE A 139 -8.22 -19.89 28.71
CA ILE A 139 -7.49 -18.62 28.67
C ILE A 139 -6.30 -18.66 29.63
N ARG A 140 -6.48 -19.25 30.81
CA ARG A 140 -5.40 -19.47 31.77
C ARG A 140 -4.32 -20.39 31.22
N LEU A 141 -4.69 -21.49 30.56
CA LEU A 141 -3.73 -22.38 29.90
C LEU A 141 -2.90 -21.66 28.84
N ILE A 142 -3.55 -20.87 27.97
CA ILE A 142 -2.86 -20.06 26.95
C ILE A 142 -1.90 -19.08 27.62
N TYR A 143 -2.36 -18.40 28.67
CA TYR A 143 -1.56 -17.44 29.42
C TYR A 143 -0.34 -18.08 30.10
N ASP A 144 -0.53 -19.20 30.81
CA ASP A 144 0.52 -19.87 31.58
C ASP A 144 1.61 -20.48 30.67
N ASN A 145 1.30 -20.73 29.40
CA ASN A 145 2.24 -21.23 28.39
C ASN A 145 2.79 -20.14 27.46
N ASP A 146 2.51 -18.85 27.74
CA ASP A 146 2.87 -17.72 26.88
C ASP A 146 2.50 -17.93 25.39
N GLN A 147 1.29 -18.44 25.18
CA GLN A 147 0.71 -18.66 23.85
C GLN A 147 -0.07 -17.43 23.39
N VAL A 148 -0.20 -17.30 22.07
CA VAL A 148 -0.78 -16.14 21.39
C VAL A 148 -2.04 -16.56 20.63
N LEU A 149 -3.15 -15.88 20.89
CA LEU A 149 -4.36 -15.99 20.08
C LEU A 149 -4.24 -15.09 18.86
N VAL A 150 -4.40 -15.64 17.67
CA VAL A 150 -4.32 -14.90 16.40
C VAL A 150 -5.72 -14.80 15.79
N PHE A 151 -6.23 -13.58 15.64
CA PHE A 151 -7.51 -13.29 15.00
C PHE A 151 -7.28 -12.58 13.67
N ASP A 152 -7.44 -13.31 12.56
CA ASP A 152 -7.49 -12.71 11.23
C ASP A 152 -8.90 -12.19 10.94
N GLU A 153 -8.98 -11.08 10.21
CA GLU A 153 -10.18 -10.26 10.05
C GLU A 153 -10.90 -9.94 11.37
N CYS A 154 -10.12 -9.50 12.36
CA CYS A 154 -10.57 -9.27 13.72
C CYS A 154 -11.70 -8.25 13.87
N HIS A 155 -11.99 -7.42 12.86
CA HIS A 155 -13.13 -6.50 12.93
C HIS A 155 -14.48 -7.23 13.09
N LEU A 156 -14.57 -8.51 12.69
CA LEU A 156 -15.74 -9.35 12.92
C LEU A 156 -15.93 -9.68 14.42
N LEU A 157 -14.84 -9.72 15.18
CA LEU A 157 -14.85 -9.99 16.61
C LEU A 157 -15.57 -8.88 17.39
N PHE A 158 -15.43 -7.61 16.96
CA PHE A 158 -15.91 -6.44 17.71
C PHE A 158 -17.44 -6.38 17.86
N ALA A 159 -18.18 -7.17 17.06
CA ALA A 159 -19.62 -7.31 17.17
C ALA A 159 -20.05 -8.32 18.27
N CYS A 160 -19.11 -8.92 19.01
CA CYS A 160 -19.37 -9.81 20.15
C CYS A 160 -18.58 -9.38 21.40
N PRO A 161 -19.01 -8.30 22.09
CA PRO A 161 -18.33 -7.78 23.29
C PRO A 161 -18.12 -8.80 24.38
N GLU A 162 -19.13 -9.64 24.64
CA GLU A 162 -19.14 -10.64 25.70
C GLU A 162 -17.96 -11.61 25.57
N PHE A 163 -17.59 -11.95 24.33
CA PHE A 163 -16.49 -12.86 24.04
C PHE A 163 -15.13 -12.16 24.05
N HIS A 164 -14.97 -11.04 23.35
CA HIS A 164 -13.65 -10.44 23.22
C HIS A 164 -13.16 -9.76 24.50
N GLU A 165 -14.06 -9.33 25.38
CA GLU A 165 -13.68 -8.76 26.68
C GLU A 165 -12.95 -9.76 27.58
N GLN A 166 -13.12 -11.06 27.36
CA GLN A 166 -12.45 -12.12 28.13
C GLN A 166 -10.91 -12.10 27.98
N PHE A 167 -10.37 -11.49 26.93
CA PHE A 167 -8.93 -11.47 26.66
C PHE A 167 -8.36 -10.11 26.23
N LEU A 168 -9.19 -9.17 25.76
CA LEU A 168 -8.71 -7.81 25.46
C LEU A 168 -8.56 -6.94 26.73
N LYS A 169 -9.34 -7.22 27.78
CA LYS A 169 -9.16 -6.65 29.13
C LYS A 169 -8.36 -7.62 29.99
N LYS A 170 -7.75 -7.12 31.08
CA LYS A 170 -7.05 -7.99 32.04
C LYS A 170 -8.08 -8.78 32.86
N PRO A 171 -8.14 -10.12 32.74
CA PRO A 171 -9.03 -10.91 33.59
C PRO A 171 -8.59 -10.84 35.05
N SER A 172 -9.53 -10.86 35.99
CA SER A 172 -9.24 -10.76 37.43
C SER A 172 -8.36 -11.88 37.97
N TYR A 173 -8.41 -13.06 37.33
CA TYR A 173 -7.65 -14.25 37.69
C TYR A 173 -6.24 -14.31 37.08
N LEU A 174 -5.84 -13.31 36.27
CA LEU A 174 -4.50 -13.23 35.66
C LEU A 174 -3.74 -11.98 36.12
N LYS A 175 -2.40 -12.08 36.16
CA LYS A 175 -1.53 -10.94 36.51
C LYS A 175 -1.47 -9.90 35.38
N ARG A 176 -1.52 -10.35 34.13
CA ARG A 176 -1.52 -9.52 32.90
C ARG A 176 -2.56 -10.07 31.92
N ARG A 177 -2.80 -9.34 30.83
CA ARG A 177 -3.63 -9.82 29.71
C ARG A 177 -3.00 -11.07 29.06
N PRO A 178 -3.79 -12.00 28.51
CA PRO A 178 -3.27 -13.02 27.58
C PRO A 178 -2.69 -12.33 26.32
N MET A 179 -1.82 -13.03 25.60
CA MET A 179 -1.27 -12.49 24.35
C MET A 179 -2.26 -12.66 23.20
N VAL A 180 -2.52 -11.58 22.47
CA VAL A 180 -3.49 -11.52 21.39
C VAL A 180 -2.94 -10.71 20.23
N LEU A 181 -2.94 -11.30 19.05
CA LEU A 181 -2.64 -10.66 17.78
C LEU A 181 -3.94 -10.45 17.00
N LEU A 182 -4.28 -9.20 16.73
CA LEU A 182 -5.43 -8.80 15.94
C LEU A 182 -4.95 -8.32 14.57
N LEU A 183 -5.50 -8.89 13.49
CA LEU A 183 -5.17 -8.52 12.12
C LEU A 183 -6.45 -8.12 11.38
N SER A 184 -6.48 -6.94 10.80
CA SER A 184 -7.55 -6.59 9.84
C SER A 184 -7.17 -5.37 9.01
N ALA A 185 -7.84 -5.19 7.86
CA ALA A 185 -7.81 -3.92 7.16
C ALA A 185 -8.67 -2.86 7.88
N ALA A 186 -9.79 -3.25 8.49
CA ALA A 186 -10.78 -2.33 9.07
C ALA A 186 -10.68 -2.20 10.58
N SER A 187 -11.09 -1.04 11.08
CA SER A 187 -11.18 -0.73 12.51
C SER A 187 -12.58 -0.96 13.09
N GLU A 188 -13.58 -1.19 12.25
CA GLU A 188 -14.99 -1.28 12.62
C GLU A 188 -15.62 -2.60 12.17
N GLY A 189 -16.39 -3.21 13.08
CA GLY A 189 -17.30 -4.31 12.80
C GLY A 189 -18.72 -3.82 12.52
N THR A 190 -19.56 -4.69 11.96
CA THR A 190 -21.01 -4.48 11.92
C THR A 190 -21.74 -5.77 12.25
N ASP A 191 -22.86 -5.67 12.97
CA ASP A 191 -23.79 -6.79 13.14
C ASP A 191 -24.74 -6.92 11.94
N GLN A 192 -25.64 -7.91 12.01
CA GLN A 192 -26.65 -8.16 10.99
C GLN A 192 -27.66 -7.01 10.84
N GLN A 193 -27.90 -6.24 11.92
CA GLN A 193 -28.77 -5.07 11.90
C GLN A 193 -28.07 -3.81 11.35
N GLY A 194 -26.78 -3.91 10.99
CA GLY A 194 -25.97 -2.80 10.49
C GLY A 194 -25.47 -1.86 11.58
N ARG A 195 -25.59 -2.22 12.86
CA ARG A 195 -25.00 -1.46 13.96
C ARG A 195 -23.48 -1.57 13.85
N THR A 196 -22.80 -0.43 13.93
CA THR A 196 -21.35 -0.36 13.79
C THR A 196 -20.68 -0.46 15.17
N TYR A 197 -19.67 -1.32 15.27
CA TYR A 197 -18.87 -1.53 16.47
C TYR A 197 -17.45 -1.05 16.19
N LEU A 198 -16.94 -0.14 17.03
CA LEU A 198 -15.58 0.39 16.88
C LEU A 198 -14.55 -0.56 17.49
N THR A 199 -13.27 -0.33 17.19
CA THR A 199 -12.15 -1.00 17.87
C THR A 199 -12.29 -0.79 19.39
N PRO A 200 -12.28 -1.86 20.21
CA PRO A 200 -12.41 -1.72 21.66
C PRO A 200 -11.32 -0.83 22.25
N ALA A 201 -11.69 0.07 23.16
CA ALA A 201 -10.75 1.02 23.78
C ALA A 201 -9.61 0.34 24.58
N ALA A 202 -9.80 -0.93 24.98
CA ALA A 202 -8.77 -1.73 25.63
C ALA A 202 -7.59 -2.08 24.71
N VAL A 203 -7.77 -1.98 23.39
CA VAL A 203 -6.70 -2.19 22.41
C VAL A 203 -5.92 -0.88 22.27
N THR A 204 -4.82 -0.75 23.00
CA THR A 204 -3.98 0.45 23.02
C THR A 204 -2.83 0.38 22.02
N ALA A 205 -2.30 -0.81 21.77
CA ALA A 205 -1.16 -1.01 20.87
C ALA A 205 -1.65 -1.23 19.42
N LYS A 206 -1.77 -0.13 18.68
CA LYS A 206 -2.30 -0.07 17.31
C LYS A 206 -1.18 0.33 16.35
N TYR A 207 -0.93 -0.50 15.35
CA TYR A 207 0.16 -0.29 14.39
C TYR A 207 -0.35 -0.41 12.97
N MET A 208 0.08 0.52 12.11
CA MET A 208 0.08 0.29 10.67
C MET A 208 1.27 -0.62 10.34
N TRP A 209 0.99 -1.75 9.72
CA TRP A 209 2.00 -2.70 9.28
C TRP A 209 2.32 -2.47 7.80
N THR A 210 3.57 -2.10 7.55
CA THR A 210 4.16 -1.98 6.22
C THR A 210 5.11 -3.16 6.05
N PRO A 211 4.72 -4.22 5.33
CA PRO A 211 5.57 -5.39 5.16
C PRO A 211 6.95 -5.00 4.62
N PRO A 212 8.05 -5.54 5.17
CA PRO A 212 9.38 -5.20 4.72
C PRO A 212 9.61 -5.70 3.29
N ILE A 213 10.45 -4.98 2.56
CA ILE A 213 10.99 -5.45 1.28
C ILE A 213 12.16 -6.39 1.62
N PRO A 214 12.06 -7.72 1.38
CA PRO A 214 13.16 -8.66 1.57
C PRO A 214 14.36 -8.33 0.68
N HIS A 215 15.52 -8.85 1.05
CA HIS A 215 16.67 -8.83 0.16
C HIS A 215 16.38 -9.69 -1.09
N ALA A 216 16.71 -9.16 -2.26
CA ALA A 216 16.38 -9.78 -3.54
C ALA A 216 17.00 -11.19 -3.70
N ASN A 217 18.17 -11.43 -3.11
CA ASN A 217 18.84 -12.74 -3.12
C ASN A 217 17.99 -13.86 -2.48
N GLU A 218 17.12 -13.54 -1.51
CA GLU A 218 16.23 -14.51 -0.87
C GLU A 218 15.14 -15.04 -1.82
N LEU A 219 14.87 -14.31 -2.92
CA LEU A 219 13.79 -14.62 -3.85
C LEU A 219 14.28 -15.15 -5.20
N VAL A 220 15.52 -14.87 -5.61
CA VAL A 220 16.05 -15.28 -6.94
C VAL A 220 15.90 -16.79 -7.16
N ASP A 221 16.34 -17.60 -6.20
CA ASP A 221 16.30 -19.06 -6.32
C ASP A 221 14.86 -19.58 -6.26
N GLN A 222 14.04 -19.03 -5.35
CA GLN A 222 12.62 -19.39 -5.24
C GLN A 222 11.85 -19.08 -6.53
N LEU A 223 12.16 -17.95 -7.17
CA LEU A 223 11.56 -17.55 -8.43
C LEU A 223 12.00 -18.46 -9.57
N ALA A 224 13.28 -18.83 -9.63
CA ALA A 224 13.79 -19.78 -10.62
C ALA A 224 13.12 -21.16 -10.48
N GLU A 225 12.91 -21.64 -9.24
CA GLU A 225 12.12 -22.85 -8.95
C GLU A 225 10.66 -22.74 -9.44
N ALA A 226 10.14 -21.53 -9.56
CA ALA A 226 8.82 -21.22 -10.10
C ALA A 226 8.83 -20.80 -11.58
N ASP A 227 9.88 -21.15 -12.35
CA ASP A 227 10.06 -20.78 -13.77
C ASP A 227 10.09 -19.26 -14.05
N VAL A 228 10.55 -18.46 -13.09
CA VAL A 228 10.78 -17.02 -13.24
C VAL A 228 12.27 -16.72 -13.12
N TYR A 229 12.90 -16.41 -14.25
CA TYR A 229 14.35 -16.26 -14.34
C TYR A 229 14.73 -14.78 -14.33
N LEU A 230 15.07 -14.25 -13.16
CA LEU A 230 15.46 -12.85 -12.97
C LEU A 230 16.87 -12.72 -12.35
N SER A 231 17.58 -11.66 -12.70
CA SER A 231 18.77 -11.21 -11.94
C SER A 231 18.37 -10.68 -10.56
N GLN A 232 19.32 -10.62 -9.62
CA GLN A 232 19.06 -10.05 -8.30
C GLN A 232 18.59 -8.59 -8.40
N ASP A 233 19.21 -7.79 -9.27
CA ASP A 233 18.85 -6.39 -9.48
C ASP A 233 17.46 -6.26 -10.12
N ALA A 234 17.10 -7.16 -11.04
CA ALA A 234 15.75 -7.19 -11.60
C ALA A 234 14.69 -7.55 -10.54
N VAL A 235 14.98 -8.48 -9.62
CA VAL A 235 14.09 -8.78 -8.49
C VAL A 235 13.93 -7.55 -7.59
N ALA A 236 15.02 -6.88 -7.23
CA ALA A 236 14.98 -5.65 -6.44
C ALA A 236 14.12 -4.57 -7.11
N PHE A 237 14.31 -4.36 -8.42
CA PHE A 237 13.51 -3.45 -9.23
C PHE A 237 12.01 -3.78 -9.18
N PHE A 238 11.61 -5.05 -9.32
CA PHE A 238 10.20 -5.42 -9.22
C PHE A 238 9.62 -5.26 -7.81
N MET A 239 10.43 -5.47 -6.77
CA MET A 239 10.03 -5.25 -5.38
C MET A 239 9.78 -3.76 -5.11
N ASP A 240 10.65 -2.88 -5.61
CA ASP A 240 10.48 -1.42 -5.53
C ASP A 240 9.32 -0.93 -6.39
N PHE A 241 9.19 -1.44 -7.62
CA PHE A 241 8.06 -1.14 -8.49
C PHE A 241 6.73 -1.48 -7.81
N CYS A 242 6.68 -2.56 -7.03
CA CYS A 242 5.50 -2.98 -6.29
C CYS A 242 5.40 -2.38 -4.87
N ALA A 243 6.34 -1.54 -4.45
CA ALA A 243 6.45 -1.00 -3.10
C ALA A 243 6.35 -2.06 -1.99
N GLY A 244 6.95 -3.23 -2.20
CA GLY A 244 6.86 -4.37 -1.29
C GLY A 244 5.47 -4.99 -1.17
N HIS A 245 4.49 -4.54 -1.96
CA HIS A 245 3.12 -5.05 -1.89
C HIS A 245 3.05 -6.47 -2.48
N ARG A 246 2.91 -7.46 -1.60
CA ARG A 246 3.01 -8.89 -1.95
C ARG A 246 2.14 -9.32 -3.12
N SER A 247 0.88 -8.89 -3.16
CA SER A 247 -0.03 -9.28 -4.26
C SER A 247 0.30 -8.63 -5.60
N LEU A 248 0.87 -7.42 -5.59
CA LEU A 248 1.33 -6.74 -6.81
C LEU A 248 2.57 -7.45 -7.33
N PHE A 249 3.55 -7.69 -6.45
CA PHE A 249 4.78 -8.42 -6.78
C PHE A 249 4.47 -9.79 -7.38
N ARG A 250 3.64 -10.58 -6.69
CA ARG A 250 3.18 -11.90 -7.16
C ARG A 250 2.60 -11.82 -8.57
N ARG A 251 1.73 -10.84 -8.83
CA ARG A 251 1.06 -10.68 -10.13
C ARG A 251 2.03 -10.22 -11.22
N SER A 252 3.01 -9.40 -10.88
CA SER A 252 4.13 -9.06 -11.78
C SER A 252 4.98 -10.29 -12.10
N MET A 253 5.23 -11.18 -11.14
CA MET A 253 5.99 -12.41 -11.40
C MET A 253 5.21 -13.38 -12.31
N GLU A 254 3.88 -13.49 -12.16
CA GLU A 254 3.06 -14.27 -13.10
C GLU A 254 3.14 -13.73 -14.54
N TRP A 255 3.23 -12.40 -14.68
CA TRP A 255 3.44 -11.76 -15.98
C TRP A 255 4.82 -12.07 -16.56
N VAL A 256 5.89 -11.96 -15.76
CA VAL A 256 7.24 -12.35 -16.18
C VAL A 256 7.29 -13.82 -16.58
N GLN A 257 6.70 -14.71 -15.78
CA GLN A 257 6.61 -16.15 -16.07
C GLN A 257 5.94 -16.40 -17.43
N GLN A 258 4.86 -15.70 -17.74
CA GLN A 258 4.17 -15.80 -19.04
C GLN A 258 5.01 -15.27 -20.18
N LYS A 259 5.73 -14.15 -20.00
CA LYS A 259 6.63 -13.59 -21.01
C LYS A 259 7.84 -14.48 -21.29
N GLN A 260 8.29 -15.21 -20.28
CA GLN A 260 9.37 -16.20 -20.38
C GLN A 260 8.86 -17.58 -20.84
N SER A 261 7.56 -17.75 -21.08
CA SER A 261 7.03 -19.00 -21.61
C SER A 261 7.55 -19.24 -23.03
N GLY A 262 8.45 -20.22 -23.16
CA GLY A 262 9.16 -20.53 -24.41
C GLY A 262 10.52 -19.84 -24.59
N ASP A 263 10.88 -18.88 -23.72
CA ASP A 263 12.20 -18.24 -23.64
C ASP A 263 12.63 -18.12 -22.17
N SER A 264 13.37 -19.11 -21.69
CA SER A 264 13.91 -19.14 -20.32
C SER A 264 15.12 -18.21 -20.11
N THR A 265 15.36 -17.27 -21.03
CA THR A 265 16.42 -16.28 -20.88
C THR A 265 16.17 -15.44 -19.63
N ARG A 266 17.17 -15.44 -18.74
CA ARG A 266 17.17 -14.63 -17.54
C ARG A 266 17.09 -13.14 -17.89
N TRP A 267 16.18 -12.40 -17.26
CA TRP A 267 16.14 -10.94 -17.41
C TRP A 267 17.10 -10.28 -16.43
N ASP A 268 18.02 -9.48 -16.96
CA ASP A 268 18.78 -8.52 -16.17
C ASP A 268 17.93 -7.26 -15.87
N LEU A 269 18.51 -6.31 -15.13
CA LEU A 269 17.83 -5.06 -14.79
C LEU A 269 17.39 -4.30 -16.05
N THR A 270 18.26 -4.19 -17.06
CA THR A 270 17.97 -3.46 -18.29
C THR A 270 16.78 -4.06 -19.05
N ARG A 271 16.72 -5.39 -19.20
CA ARG A 271 15.58 -6.06 -19.83
C ARG A 271 14.31 -5.89 -19.01
N ALA A 272 14.36 -6.08 -17.69
CA ALA A 272 13.20 -5.90 -16.82
C ALA A 272 12.63 -4.47 -16.91
N GLN A 273 13.49 -3.45 -16.90
CA GLN A 273 13.09 -2.06 -17.07
C GLN A 273 12.50 -1.79 -18.45
N GLY A 274 13.12 -2.30 -19.52
CA GLY A 274 12.62 -2.14 -20.89
C GLY A 274 11.22 -2.73 -21.08
N GLU A 275 10.97 -3.92 -20.52
CA GLU A 275 9.67 -4.60 -20.57
C GLU A 275 8.61 -3.84 -19.74
N VAL A 276 8.95 -3.37 -18.54
CA VAL A 276 8.03 -2.55 -17.73
C VAL A 276 7.74 -1.22 -18.42
N SER A 277 8.76 -0.57 -18.97
CA SER A 277 8.66 0.68 -19.72
C SER A 277 7.70 0.55 -20.91
N GLN A 278 7.89 -0.49 -21.73
CA GLN A 278 7.02 -0.75 -22.86
C GLN A 278 5.57 -1.04 -22.41
N ALA A 279 5.40 -1.75 -21.29
CA ALA A 279 4.08 -2.01 -20.74
C ALA A 279 3.41 -0.77 -20.13
N TRP A 280 4.19 0.26 -19.77
CA TRP A 280 3.72 1.50 -19.13
C TRP A 280 3.59 2.68 -20.12
N ASP A 281 4.23 2.64 -21.29
CA ASP A 281 4.27 3.72 -22.31
C ASP A 281 2.89 4.12 -22.84
N THR A 282 1.87 3.27 -22.70
CA THR A 282 0.49 3.59 -23.10
C THR A 282 -0.30 4.38 -22.05
N ASP A 283 0.20 4.45 -20.80
CA ASP A 283 -0.44 5.07 -19.64
C ASP A 283 -1.98 4.93 -19.61
N ASN A 284 -2.47 3.73 -19.97
CA ASN A 284 -3.90 3.49 -20.10
C ASN A 284 -4.30 2.19 -19.43
N TRP A 285 -4.52 2.29 -18.12
CA TRP A 285 -5.04 1.19 -17.29
C TRP A 285 -6.29 0.52 -17.86
N THR A 286 -7.15 1.30 -18.53
CA THR A 286 -8.48 0.83 -18.94
C THR A 286 -8.51 0.12 -20.30
N GLU A 287 -7.44 0.23 -21.08
CA GLU A 287 -7.28 -0.41 -22.39
C GLU A 287 -6.07 -1.36 -22.43
N ALA A 288 -5.37 -1.49 -21.30
CA ALA A 288 -4.25 -2.39 -21.15
C ALA A 288 -4.68 -3.84 -21.49
N PRO A 289 -4.04 -4.49 -22.46
CA PRO A 289 -4.30 -5.89 -22.80
C PRO A 289 -4.14 -6.81 -21.58
N ASP A 290 -4.95 -7.87 -21.48
CA ASP A 290 -4.96 -8.79 -20.33
C ASP A 290 -3.62 -9.54 -20.12
N ASP A 291 -2.77 -9.60 -21.13
CA ASP A 291 -1.42 -10.17 -21.13
C ASP A 291 -0.31 -9.13 -20.86
N SER A 292 -0.65 -7.84 -20.83
CA SER A 292 0.26 -6.76 -20.41
C SER A 292 0.43 -6.70 -18.89
N LEU A 293 1.51 -6.09 -18.41
CA LEU A 293 1.73 -5.89 -16.96
C LEU A 293 0.57 -5.13 -16.31
N MET A 294 0.17 -3.98 -16.87
CA MET A 294 -0.94 -3.19 -16.35
C MET A 294 -2.26 -3.99 -16.35
N GLY A 295 -2.51 -4.76 -17.42
CA GLY A 295 -3.68 -5.65 -17.52
C GLY A 295 -3.69 -6.75 -16.47
N LYS A 296 -2.53 -7.29 -16.09
CA LYS A 296 -2.40 -8.23 -14.96
C LYS A 296 -2.61 -7.54 -13.62
N LEU A 297 -2.01 -6.38 -13.41
CA LEU A 297 -2.06 -5.64 -12.15
C LEU A 297 -3.49 -5.17 -11.81
N GLN A 298 -4.29 -4.75 -12.79
CA GLN A 298 -5.69 -4.36 -12.54
C GLN A 298 -6.60 -5.49 -12.04
N THR A 299 -6.16 -6.76 -12.12
CA THR A 299 -6.93 -7.88 -11.54
C THR A 299 -6.64 -8.08 -10.05
N VAL A 300 -5.71 -7.32 -9.47
CA VAL A 300 -5.32 -7.44 -8.07
C VAL A 300 -6.23 -6.56 -7.20
N ARG A 301 -6.71 -7.11 -6.08
CA ARG A 301 -7.55 -6.37 -5.11
C ARG A 301 -6.90 -5.11 -4.53
N ALA A 302 -5.58 -5.03 -4.57
CA ALA A 302 -4.82 -3.85 -4.18
C ALA A 302 -4.97 -2.69 -5.18
N ILE A 303 -5.39 -2.93 -6.42
CA ILE A 303 -5.62 -1.89 -7.43
C ILE A 303 -7.10 -1.75 -7.74
N ARG A 304 -7.78 -2.86 -8.04
CA ARG A 304 -9.21 -2.87 -8.36
C ARG A 304 -9.99 -3.62 -7.30
N VAL A 305 -10.89 -2.91 -6.63
CA VAL A 305 -11.73 -3.51 -5.58
C VAL A 305 -12.79 -4.45 -6.19
N ASN A 306 -13.25 -5.39 -5.37
CA ASN A 306 -14.28 -6.36 -5.73
C ASN A 306 -15.63 -6.06 -5.04
N GLY A 307 -16.64 -6.89 -5.32
CA GLY A 307 -17.94 -6.82 -4.67
C GLY A 307 -18.76 -5.60 -5.09
N ALA A 308 -19.39 -4.92 -4.13
CA ALA A 308 -20.36 -3.84 -4.40
C ALA A 308 -19.78 -2.65 -5.19
N PHE A 309 -18.46 -2.49 -5.22
CA PHE A 309 -17.76 -1.39 -5.89
C PHE A 309 -16.87 -1.85 -7.06
N SER A 310 -17.06 -3.08 -7.56
CA SER A 310 -16.33 -3.57 -8.74
C SER A 310 -16.72 -2.86 -10.04
N ASP A 311 -17.91 -2.24 -10.04
CA ASP A 311 -18.41 -1.39 -11.11
C ASP A 311 -18.03 0.08 -10.80
N PRO A 312 -17.30 0.77 -11.70
CA PRO A 312 -17.03 2.21 -11.55
C PRO A 312 -18.26 3.08 -11.29
N GLN A 313 -19.45 2.66 -11.75
CA GLN A 313 -20.71 3.36 -11.54
C GLN A 313 -21.20 3.32 -10.08
N SER A 314 -20.80 2.32 -9.29
CA SER A 314 -21.21 2.21 -7.89
C SER A 314 -20.23 2.86 -6.90
N ILE A 315 -19.14 3.47 -7.40
CA ILE A 315 -18.11 4.10 -6.57
C ILE A 315 -18.68 5.33 -5.85
N PRO A 316 -18.60 5.39 -4.50
CA PRO A 316 -19.14 6.50 -3.71
C PRO A 316 -18.42 7.82 -3.99
N GLN A 317 -19.17 8.92 -3.93
CA GLN A 317 -18.63 10.27 -4.12
C GLN A 317 -17.47 10.58 -3.15
N GLN A 318 -17.55 10.16 -1.90
CA GLN A 318 -16.50 10.41 -0.91
C GLN A 318 -15.15 9.78 -1.29
N PHE A 319 -15.15 8.65 -2.00
CA PHE A 319 -13.90 8.10 -2.54
C PHE A 319 -13.39 8.95 -3.70
N VAL A 320 -14.27 9.48 -4.56
CA VAL A 320 -13.91 10.42 -5.63
C VAL A 320 -13.32 11.70 -5.05
N ASP A 321 -13.88 12.22 -3.97
CA ASP A 321 -13.38 13.41 -3.28
C ASP A 321 -11.98 13.15 -2.72
N ILE A 322 -11.76 12.01 -2.05
CA ILE A 322 -10.42 11.62 -1.57
C ILE A 322 -9.42 11.48 -2.72
N LEU A 323 -9.88 10.87 -3.83
CA LEU A 323 -9.08 10.73 -5.03
C LEU A 323 -8.75 12.09 -5.63
N CYS A 324 -9.64 13.09 -5.60
CA CYS A 324 -9.42 14.36 -6.29
C CYS A 324 -8.82 15.46 -5.41
N GLU A 325 -8.99 15.38 -4.10
CA GLU A 325 -8.64 16.47 -3.18
C GLU A 325 -7.66 16.02 -2.09
N GLY A 326 -7.47 14.70 -1.97
CA GLY A 326 -6.54 14.09 -1.02
C GLY A 326 -7.21 13.61 0.27
N PRO A 327 -6.41 13.22 1.27
CA PRO A 327 -6.93 12.55 2.46
C PRO A 327 -7.91 13.38 3.30
N THR A 328 -8.99 12.76 3.77
CA THR A 328 -10.04 13.42 4.58
C THR A 328 -10.26 12.72 5.92
N ALA A 329 -10.65 13.48 6.94
CA ALA A 329 -11.13 12.95 8.22
C ALA A 329 -12.67 12.88 8.29
N GLY A 330 -13.39 13.41 7.30
CA GLY A 330 -14.84 13.63 7.34
C GLY A 330 -15.71 12.45 6.91
N MET A 331 -15.19 11.21 6.91
CA MET A 331 -15.98 10.04 6.53
C MET A 331 -16.79 9.46 7.70
N ASP A 332 -18.06 9.13 7.42
CA ASP A 332 -18.89 8.38 8.37
C ASP A 332 -18.32 6.98 8.62
N ALA A 333 -18.54 6.45 9.83
CA ALA A 333 -17.92 5.21 10.26
C ALA A 333 -18.33 3.99 9.39
N ASN A 334 -19.56 3.95 8.88
CA ASN A 334 -20.05 2.83 8.09
C ASN A 334 -19.43 2.84 6.67
N LEU A 335 -19.38 4.00 6.02
CA LEU A 335 -18.72 4.16 4.73
C LEU A 335 -17.22 3.94 4.85
N ARG A 336 -16.58 4.53 5.86
CA ARG A 336 -15.14 4.33 6.15
C ARG A 336 -14.81 2.86 6.29
N ARG A 337 -15.61 2.12 7.05
CA ARG A 337 -15.51 0.66 7.17
C ARG A 337 -15.63 -0.02 5.82
N LYS A 338 -16.70 0.25 5.07
CA LYS A 338 -16.94 -0.35 3.74
C LYS A 338 -15.78 -0.12 2.80
N LEU A 339 -15.33 1.14 2.66
CA LEU A 339 -14.21 1.53 1.80
C LEU A 339 -12.89 0.88 2.24
N THR A 340 -12.66 0.74 3.53
CA THR A 340 -11.46 0.06 4.04
C THR A 340 -11.49 -1.44 3.74
N LEU A 341 -12.62 -2.13 3.99
CA LEU A 341 -12.76 -3.58 3.80
C LEU A 341 -12.59 -4.02 2.35
N VAL A 342 -13.11 -3.22 1.42
CA VAL A 342 -12.97 -3.48 -0.02
C VAL A 342 -11.58 -3.12 -0.54
N GLY A 343 -10.82 -2.29 0.20
CA GLY A 343 -9.43 -1.94 -0.08
C GLY A 343 -9.20 -0.53 -0.62
N PHE A 344 -10.23 0.32 -0.72
CA PHE A 344 -10.11 1.67 -1.27
C PHE A 344 -9.26 2.61 -0.43
N THR A 345 -9.45 2.59 0.89
CA THR A 345 -8.87 3.60 1.79
C THR A 345 -8.14 3.00 2.97
N LEU A 346 -7.13 3.72 3.47
CA LEU A 346 -6.41 3.43 4.69
C LEU A 346 -6.17 4.71 5.50
N PRO A 347 -5.99 4.60 6.83
CA PRO A 347 -5.50 5.71 7.64
C PRO A 347 -4.15 6.20 7.09
N VAL A 348 -3.99 7.52 7.01
CA VAL A 348 -2.72 8.13 6.63
C VAL A 348 -1.78 8.11 7.83
N VAL A 349 -0.63 7.48 7.66
CA VAL A 349 0.48 7.54 8.61
C VAL A 349 1.08 8.94 8.53
N PRO A 350 1.17 9.70 9.64
CA PRO A 350 1.85 10.99 9.66
C PRO A 350 3.29 10.81 9.18
N ALA A 351 3.73 11.70 8.28
CA ALA A 351 5.12 11.68 7.84
C ALA A 351 6.06 12.02 8.98
N THR A 352 7.19 11.33 9.04
CA THR A 352 8.29 11.59 9.97
C THR A 352 9.57 11.68 9.17
N ASP A 353 10.58 12.41 9.63
CA ASP A 353 11.91 12.52 9.00
C ASP A 353 12.68 11.17 8.91
N ARG A 354 12.04 10.06 9.30
CA ARG A 354 12.59 8.71 9.30
C ARG A 354 11.88 7.86 8.27
N ILE A 355 12.62 6.93 7.67
CA ILE A 355 12.06 5.84 6.87
C ILE A 355 11.02 5.13 7.74
N PRO A 356 9.76 4.96 7.28
CA PRO A 356 8.72 4.31 8.07
C PRO A 356 9.19 2.96 8.59
N GLU A 357 9.06 2.76 9.90
CA GLU A 357 9.30 1.45 10.50
C GLU A 357 8.22 0.46 10.04
N GLU A 358 8.56 -0.82 10.00
CA GLU A 358 7.64 -1.91 9.64
C GLU A 358 6.33 -1.84 10.45
N PHE A 359 6.42 -1.55 11.74
CA PHE A 359 5.27 -1.35 12.63
C PHE A 359 5.21 0.11 13.06
N THR A 360 4.49 0.94 12.32
CA THR A 360 4.33 2.36 12.67
C THR A 360 3.14 2.55 13.61
N PRO A 361 3.32 3.05 14.85
CA PRO A 361 2.21 3.31 15.75
C PRO A 361 1.21 4.30 15.14
N LEU A 362 -0.08 3.96 15.17
CA LEU A 362 -1.14 4.85 14.71
C LEU A 362 -2.45 4.56 15.42
N ASP A 363 -2.94 5.55 16.18
CA ASP A 363 -4.28 5.47 16.75
C ASP A 363 -5.33 6.00 15.77
N TRP A 364 -5.87 5.11 14.93
CA TRP A 364 -6.95 5.43 14.00
C TRP A 364 -8.29 5.75 14.66
N ALA A 365 -8.43 5.59 15.97
CA ALA A 365 -9.61 6.05 16.71
C ALA A 365 -9.51 7.53 17.13
N LYS A 366 -8.32 8.14 17.00
CA LYS A 366 -8.11 9.56 17.32
C LYS A 366 -8.94 10.43 16.39
N LEU A 367 -9.66 11.40 16.97
CA LEU A 367 -10.41 12.41 16.22
C LEU A 367 -9.48 13.14 15.25
N GLY A 368 -9.93 13.32 14.01
CA GLY A 368 -9.13 13.96 12.96
C GLY A 368 -8.18 13.03 12.21
N THR A 369 -8.16 11.72 12.49
CA THR A 369 -7.42 10.75 11.67
C THR A 369 -7.90 10.84 10.21
N LYS A 370 -6.99 11.18 9.31
CA LYS A 370 -7.26 11.26 7.87
C LYS A 370 -7.14 9.90 7.22
N TYR A 371 -7.94 9.69 6.18
CA TYR A 371 -7.94 8.49 5.36
C TYR A 371 -7.68 8.89 3.91
N GLY A 372 -6.72 8.21 3.28
CA GLY A 372 -6.34 8.41 1.89
C GLY A 372 -6.59 7.15 1.06
N VAL A 373 -6.32 7.23 -0.24
CA VAL A 373 -6.32 6.05 -1.12
C VAL A 373 -5.27 5.04 -0.61
N ALA A 374 -5.61 3.76 -0.61
CA ALA A 374 -4.79 2.73 0.05
C ALA A 374 -3.37 2.59 -0.51
N ASN A 375 -3.16 2.88 -1.79
CA ASN A 375 -1.84 2.96 -2.42
C ASN A 375 -1.86 3.79 -3.72
N TYR A 376 -0.68 4.17 -4.20
CA TYR A 376 -0.48 5.02 -5.37
C TYR A 376 -0.95 4.38 -6.68
N MET A 377 -0.76 3.07 -6.88
CA MET A 377 -1.22 2.39 -8.11
C MET A 377 -2.75 2.39 -8.20
N MET A 378 -3.45 2.19 -7.08
CA MET A 378 -4.90 2.32 -7.01
C MET A 378 -5.36 3.73 -7.38
N ALA A 379 -4.66 4.76 -6.88
CA ALA A 379 -4.97 6.14 -7.23
C ALA A 379 -4.81 6.40 -8.74
N SER A 380 -3.72 5.92 -9.33
CA SER A 380 -3.47 6.00 -10.79
C SER A 380 -4.58 5.30 -11.59
N TYR A 381 -4.90 4.05 -11.23
CA TYR A 381 -5.96 3.27 -11.88
C TYR A 381 -7.33 3.95 -11.83
N TYR A 382 -7.80 4.33 -10.63
CA TYR A 382 -9.16 4.84 -10.48
C TYR A 382 -9.34 6.24 -11.07
N ARG A 383 -8.29 7.07 -11.14
CA ARG A 383 -8.36 8.35 -11.86
C ARG A 383 -8.68 8.11 -13.33
N GLN A 384 -7.95 7.23 -14.00
CA GLN A 384 -8.18 6.93 -15.41
C GLN A 384 -9.51 6.21 -15.62
N ALA A 385 -9.84 5.22 -14.78
CA ALA A 385 -11.08 4.47 -14.87
C ALA A 385 -12.30 5.39 -14.73
N LEU A 386 -12.31 6.28 -13.75
CA LEU A 386 -13.40 7.23 -13.55
C LEU A 386 -13.42 8.35 -14.60
N ALA A 387 -12.25 8.82 -15.06
CA ALA A 387 -12.19 9.80 -16.15
C ALA A 387 -12.84 9.25 -17.42
N LYS A 388 -12.56 7.98 -17.75
CA LYS A 388 -13.12 7.34 -18.93
C LYS A 388 -14.58 6.92 -18.78
N LYS A 389 -14.96 6.36 -17.62
CA LYS A 389 -16.29 5.74 -17.44
C LYS A 389 -17.35 6.69 -16.91
N ARG A 390 -16.94 7.77 -16.26
CA ARG A 390 -17.83 8.75 -15.63
C ARG A 390 -17.37 10.19 -15.85
N GLN A 391 -16.50 10.44 -16.84
CA GLN A 391 -16.05 11.79 -17.19
C GLN A 391 -15.51 12.59 -15.99
N LEU A 392 -14.80 11.91 -15.08
CA LEU A 392 -14.14 12.58 -13.97
C LEU A 392 -13.18 13.65 -14.49
N THR A 393 -13.37 14.87 -14.01
CA THR A 393 -12.50 16.02 -14.27
C THR A 393 -12.14 16.71 -12.96
N VAL A 394 -10.94 17.26 -12.95
CA VAL A 394 -10.39 18.01 -11.82
C VAL A 394 -9.89 19.35 -12.35
N ASP A 395 -10.05 20.39 -11.54
CA ASP A 395 -9.45 21.69 -11.81
C ASP A 395 -8.17 21.81 -10.99
N VAL A 396 -7.08 22.11 -11.67
CA VAL A 396 -5.76 22.36 -11.05
C VAL A 396 -5.49 23.84 -11.15
N ASP A 397 -5.15 24.46 -10.02
CA ASP A 397 -4.71 25.84 -9.96
C ASP A 397 -3.40 25.99 -10.75
N ARG A 398 -3.43 26.80 -11.81
CA ARG A 398 -2.31 27.02 -12.73
C ARG A 398 -1.44 28.22 -12.39
N SER A 399 -1.59 28.79 -11.20
CA SER A 399 -0.87 29.98 -10.77
C SER A 399 0.14 29.69 -9.65
N PRO A 400 1.18 28.86 -9.88
CA PRO A 400 2.22 28.66 -8.89
C PRO A 400 3.00 29.97 -8.64
N THR A 401 3.40 30.20 -7.40
CA THR A 401 4.08 31.43 -6.94
C THR A 401 5.59 31.28 -6.74
N SER A 402 6.09 30.05 -6.78
CA SER A 402 7.51 29.69 -6.62
C SER A 402 7.84 28.43 -7.40
N CYS A 403 9.13 28.10 -7.54
CA CYS A 403 9.52 26.84 -8.18
C CYS A 403 9.16 25.64 -7.30
N THR A 404 9.22 25.76 -5.97
CA THR A 404 8.69 24.74 -5.06
C THR A 404 7.21 24.49 -5.31
N ASP A 405 6.39 25.55 -5.35
CA ASP A 405 4.95 25.46 -5.61
C ASP A 405 4.62 24.84 -6.97
N LEU A 406 5.43 25.15 -8.00
CA LEU A 406 5.36 24.50 -9.31
C LEU A 406 5.69 23.00 -9.21
N LEU A 407 6.80 22.63 -8.57
CA LEU A 407 7.21 21.22 -8.40
C LEU A 407 6.17 20.40 -7.65
N LEU A 408 5.56 20.96 -6.60
CA LEU A 408 4.54 20.29 -5.78
C LEU A 408 3.25 19.94 -6.55
N ARG A 409 3.04 20.53 -7.74
CA ARG A 409 1.96 20.10 -8.65
C ARG A 409 2.28 18.79 -9.34
N ALA A 410 3.55 18.56 -9.69
CA ALA A 410 3.99 17.39 -10.41
C ALA A 410 4.33 16.22 -9.48
N LEU A 411 5.06 16.45 -8.38
CA LEU A 411 5.58 15.39 -7.50
C LEU A 411 4.57 14.28 -7.13
N PRO A 412 3.29 14.58 -6.81
CA PRO A 412 2.29 13.56 -6.50
C PRO A 412 2.03 12.54 -7.63
N TYR A 413 2.45 12.82 -8.86
CA TYR A 413 2.25 12.00 -10.05
C TYR A 413 3.53 11.29 -10.53
N LEU A 414 4.68 11.54 -9.92
CA LEU A 414 5.93 10.90 -10.32
C LEU A 414 6.01 9.51 -9.67
N LEU A 415 5.33 8.52 -10.24
CA LEU A 415 5.40 7.14 -9.74
C LEU A 415 6.73 6.49 -10.12
N PHE A 416 7.07 5.38 -9.47
CA PHE A 416 8.29 4.63 -9.75
C PHE A 416 8.48 4.32 -11.24
N ALA A 417 7.44 3.80 -11.90
CA ALA A 417 7.50 3.48 -13.32
C ALA A 417 7.66 4.74 -14.20
N ASP A 418 7.12 5.87 -13.78
CA ASP A 418 7.21 7.12 -14.53
C ASP A 418 8.62 7.70 -14.53
N VAL A 419 9.38 7.47 -13.46
CA VAL A 419 10.76 7.92 -13.33
C VAL A 419 11.74 6.87 -13.86
N VAL A 420 11.59 5.61 -13.44
CA VAL A 420 12.59 4.55 -13.67
C VAL A 420 12.40 3.85 -15.02
N ALA A 421 11.19 3.83 -15.57
CA ALA A 421 10.88 3.11 -16.80
C ALA A 421 10.84 4.04 -18.04
N ILE A 422 11.64 5.10 -18.09
CA ILE A 422 11.75 5.95 -19.29
C ILE A 422 12.61 5.23 -20.34
N GLN A 423 12.09 5.04 -21.55
CA GLN A 423 12.82 4.39 -22.65
C GLN A 423 14.09 5.16 -23.00
N GLY A 424 15.24 4.54 -22.74
CA GLY A 424 16.55 5.11 -23.04
C GLY A 424 16.78 5.41 -24.53
N ASP A 425 16.19 4.62 -25.43
CA ASP A 425 16.49 4.71 -26.87
C ASP A 425 15.76 5.84 -27.61
N LYS A 426 14.58 6.29 -27.15
CA LYS A 426 13.87 7.44 -27.74
C LYS A 426 14.55 8.78 -27.43
N PHE A 427 15.37 8.83 -26.37
CA PHE A 427 16.00 10.06 -25.88
C PHE A 427 17.54 9.99 -25.78
N GLY A 428 18.16 8.87 -26.17
CA GLY A 428 19.61 8.66 -26.07
C GLY A 428 20.13 8.57 -24.62
N ILE A 429 19.26 8.25 -23.66
CA ILE A 429 19.59 8.15 -22.23
C ILE A 429 19.92 6.69 -21.92
N ARG A 430 21.20 6.37 -21.68
CA ARG A 430 21.52 5.08 -21.04
C ARG A 430 21.07 5.13 -19.58
N PHE A 431 20.38 4.09 -19.12
CA PHE A 431 20.04 3.96 -17.71
C PHE A 431 21.30 3.56 -16.94
N ASP A 432 22.08 4.56 -16.57
CA ASP A 432 23.05 4.43 -15.50
C ASP A 432 22.33 4.77 -14.18
N VAL A 433 22.65 4.09 -13.08
CA VAL A 433 22.24 4.54 -11.74
C VAL A 433 23.32 5.48 -11.18
N SER A 434 22.91 6.48 -10.40
CA SER A 434 23.85 7.30 -9.65
C SER A 434 24.61 6.47 -8.62
N GLN A 435 25.67 7.03 -8.02
CA GLN A 435 26.39 6.39 -6.90
C GLN A 435 25.49 6.12 -5.69
N GLU A 436 24.32 6.76 -5.63
CA GLU A 436 23.32 6.55 -4.59
C GLU A 436 22.26 5.50 -4.99
N GLU A 437 22.46 4.72 -6.07
CA GLU A 437 21.50 3.73 -6.56
C GLU A 437 20.13 4.34 -6.92
N LEU A 438 20.08 5.66 -7.10
CA LEU A 438 18.93 6.40 -7.61
C LEU A 438 19.07 6.64 -9.12
N PRO A 439 17.96 6.75 -9.87
CA PRO A 439 17.98 7.28 -11.24
C PRO A 439 18.72 8.62 -11.33
N PHE A 440 19.36 8.91 -12.46
CA PHE A 440 19.94 10.24 -12.70
C PHE A 440 18.88 11.33 -12.80
N GLU A 441 19.33 12.58 -12.65
CA GLU A 441 18.49 13.79 -12.62
C GLU A 441 17.53 13.88 -13.80
N VAL A 442 18.01 13.49 -15.00
CA VAL A 442 17.25 13.53 -16.25
C VAL A 442 15.95 12.73 -16.19
N HIS A 443 15.92 11.64 -15.42
CA HIS A 443 14.73 10.81 -15.27
C HIS A 443 13.62 11.54 -14.51
N TYR A 444 14.00 12.19 -13.40
CA TYR A 444 13.07 13.00 -12.60
C TYR A 444 12.59 14.22 -13.36
N THR A 445 13.48 14.92 -14.06
CA THR A 445 13.13 16.15 -14.79
C THR A 445 12.25 15.85 -16.01
N HIS A 446 12.50 14.76 -16.73
CA HIS A 446 11.61 14.32 -17.82
C HIS A 446 10.21 13.96 -17.31
N ALA A 447 10.11 13.18 -16.23
CA ALA A 447 8.82 12.84 -15.62
C ALA A 447 8.08 14.11 -15.14
N ALA A 448 8.79 15.03 -14.48
CA ALA A 448 8.22 16.30 -14.04
C ALA A 448 7.75 17.17 -15.22
N VAL A 449 8.54 17.30 -16.30
CA VAL A 449 8.14 18.04 -17.51
C VAL A 449 6.86 17.46 -18.11
N ARG A 450 6.74 16.13 -18.20
CA ARG A 450 5.55 15.46 -18.72
C ARG A 450 4.30 15.82 -17.91
N GLU A 451 4.39 15.73 -16.58
CA GLU A 451 3.25 16.02 -15.70
C GLU A 451 2.91 17.51 -15.65
N LEU A 452 3.91 18.39 -15.55
CA LEU A 452 3.68 19.84 -15.60
C LEU A 452 3.06 20.26 -16.92
N LYS A 453 3.45 19.64 -18.04
CA LYS A 453 2.83 19.92 -19.33
C LYS A 453 1.34 19.62 -19.34
N ARG A 454 0.92 18.54 -18.68
CA ARG A 454 -0.48 18.15 -18.52
C ARG A 454 -1.23 19.05 -17.55
N LEU A 455 -0.60 19.46 -16.45
CA LEU A 455 -1.26 20.13 -15.33
C LEU A 455 -1.30 21.66 -15.49
N VAL A 456 -0.17 22.27 -15.85
CA VAL A 456 0.01 23.73 -15.90
C VAL A 456 0.22 24.29 -17.30
N GLY A 457 0.58 23.46 -18.29
CA GLY A 457 0.66 23.86 -19.69
C GLY A 457 2.09 24.00 -20.23
N SER A 458 2.52 25.20 -20.63
CA SER A 458 3.77 25.36 -21.42
C SER A 458 5.04 25.06 -20.59
N THR A 459 5.44 23.78 -20.56
CA THR A 459 6.63 23.27 -19.85
C THR A 459 7.45 22.36 -20.75
N ASN A 460 8.76 22.59 -20.86
CA ASN A 460 9.71 21.78 -21.62
C ASN A 460 11.13 21.87 -21.01
N SER A 461 12.07 21.04 -21.47
CA SER A 461 13.50 21.31 -21.30
C SER A 461 13.97 22.30 -22.38
N LEU A 462 14.93 23.16 -22.04
CA LEU A 462 15.55 24.09 -23.00
C LEU A 462 17.01 23.72 -23.19
N GLU A 463 17.41 23.42 -24.41
CA GLU A 463 18.82 23.19 -24.74
C GLU A 463 19.33 24.24 -25.72
N SER A 464 20.31 25.03 -25.31
CA SER A 464 21.03 25.95 -26.19
C SER A 464 22.50 26.05 -25.81
N THR A 465 23.37 25.79 -26.79
CA THR A 465 24.83 25.95 -26.63
C THR A 465 25.24 27.38 -26.29
N LYS A 466 24.40 28.38 -26.59
CA LYS A 466 24.65 29.79 -26.33
C LYS A 466 23.88 30.34 -25.13
N LYS A 467 22.70 29.82 -24.83
CA LYS A 467 21.78 30.40 -23.83
C LYS A 467 21.64 29.55 -22.55
N GLY A 468 22.23 28.36 -22.50
CA GLY A 468 22.17 27.44 -21.37
C GLY A 468 21.22 26.26 -21.58
N LYS A 469 21.40 25.19 -20.77
CA LYS A 469 20.59 23.97 -20.78
C LYS A 469 19.74 23.87 -19.51
N VAL A 470 18.51 24.40 -19.53
CA VAL A 470 17.62 24.35 -18.36
C VAL A 470 16.82 23.05 -18.39
N ASP A 471 16.85 22.28 -17.32
CA ASP A 471 16.20 20.96 -17.27
C ASP A 471 14.67 21.06 -17.27
N ILE A 472 14.09 21.98 -16.50
CA ILE A 472 12.65 22.26 -16.50
C ILE A 472 12.45 23.77 -16.67
N TYR A 473 11.77 24.15 -17.74
CA TYR A 473 11.40 25.53 -18.02
C TYR A 473 9.90 25.65 -18.28
N THR A 474 9.23 26.47 -17.47
CA THR A 474 7.78 26.71 -17.57
C THR A 474 7.48 28.17 -17.83
N THR A 475 6.59 28.44 -18.78
CA THR A 475 6.01 29.76 -19.03
C THR A 475 4.51 29.71 -18.77
N LEU A 476 4.02 30.54 -17.85
CA LEU A 476 2.59 30.66 -17.55
C LEU A 476 1.89 31.64 -18.50
N GLU A 477 0.56 31.64 -18.48
CA GLU A 477 -0.27 32.51 -19.35
C GLU A 477 -0.08 34.00 -19.06
N ASP A 478 0.24 34.36 -17.83
CA ASP A 478 0.55 35.73 -17.41
C ASP A 478 1.97 36.19 -17.82
N GLY A 479 2.73 35.32 -18.49
CA GLY A 479 4.11 35.55 -18.91
C GLY A 479 5.15 35.20 -17.85
N SER A 480 4.74 34.69 -16.69
CA SER A 480 5.67 34.31 -15.62
C SER A 480 6.54 33.13 -16.04
N THR A 481 7.83 33.18 -15.69
CA THR A 481 8.83 32.17 -16.12
C THR A 481 9.54 31.51 -14.96
N PHE A 482 9.67 30.18 -15.03
CA PHE A 482 10.29 29.34 -14.02
C PHE A 482 11.42 28.54 -14.65
N ALA A 483 12.62 28.61 -14.08
CA ALA A 483 13.77 27.82 -14.50
C ALA A 483 14.26 26.96 -13.33
N ILE A 484 14.29 25.64 -13.54
CA ILE A 484 14.76 24.66 -12.56
C ILE A 484 15.91 23.87 -13.18
N GLU A 485 17.01 23.82 -12.45
CA GLU A 485 18.20 23.01 -12.75
C GLU A 485 18.29 21.86 -11.76
N ALA A 486 18.57 20.65 -12.21
CA ALA A 486 18.70 19.49 -11.35
C ALA A 486 20.15 19.01 -11.21
N VAL A 487 20.49 18.51 -10.02
CA VAL A 487 21.81 17.89 -9.74
C VAL A 487 21.66 16.79 -8.69
N MET A 488 22.34 15.65 -8.86
CA MET A 488 22.41 14.62 -7.82
C MET A 488 23.30 15.11 -6.66
N SER A 489 22.90 14.84 -5.42
CA SER A 489 23.72 15.08 -4.22
C SER A 489 25.08 14.37 -4.30
N SER A 490 25.09 13.15 -4.82
CA SER A 490 26.30 12.33 -5.00
C SER A 490 27.39 12.96 -5.86
N ARG A 491 27.08 13.98 -6.67
CA ARG A 491 28.10 14.73 -7.43
C ARG A 491 28.91 15.71 -6.57
N GLY A 492 28.54 15.86 -5.30
CA GLY A 492 29.28 16.63 -4.31
C GLY A 492 29.10 18.14 -4.41
N ALA A 493 29.55 18.84 -3.36
CA ALA A 493 29.35 20.28 -3.18
C ALA A 493 29.88 21.14 -4.34
N THR A 494 31.02 20.75 -4.93
CA THR A 494 31.60 21.46 -6.08
C THR A 494 30.69 21.42 -7.30
N SER A 495 30.05 20.28 -7.59
CA SER A 495 29.10 20.17 -8.70
C SER A 495 27.83 20.97 -8.41
N ILE A 496 27.30 20.83 -7.20
CA ILE A 496 26.11 21.58 -6.74
C ILE A 496 26.34 23.10 -6.90
N ALA A 497 27.49 23.61 -6.45
CA ALA A 497 27.85 25.02 -6.61
C ALA A 497 27.92 25.43 -8.09
N LYS A 498 28.54 24.63 -8.96
CA LYS A 498 28.60 24.91 -10.41
C LYS A 498 27.23 24.97 -11.06
N HIS A 499 26.29 24.10 -10.68
CA HIS A 499 24.91 24.14 -11.19
C HIS A 499 24.18 25.40 -10.69
N ARG A 500 24.33 25.73 -9.41
CA ARG A 500 23.79 26.96 -8.82
C ARG A 500 24.32 28.23 -9.51
N ASP A 501 25.60 28.27 -9.87
CA ASP A 501 26.22 29.45 -10.47
C ASP A 501 25.74 29.73 -11.91
N ARG A 502 25.09 28.76 -12.58
CA ARG A 502 24.47 28.98 -13.91
C ARG A 502 23.39 30.06 -13.87
N PHE A 503 22.69 30.21 -12.75
CA PHE A 503 21.64 31.21 -12.56
C PHE A 503 22.15 32.66 -12.46
N GLU A 504 23.43 32.84 -12.17
CA GLU A 504 24.11 34.14 -12.11
C GLU A 504 24.89 34.46 -13.39
N SER A 505 25.05 33.48 -14.29
CA SER A 505 25.81 33.67 -15.52
C SER A 505 25.03 34.52 -16.52
N ALA A 506 25.50 35.75 -16.76
CA ALA A 506 24.90 36.67 -17.72
C ALA A 506 24.87 36.12 -19.17
N SER A 507 25.78 35.19 -19.51
CA SER A 507 25.79 34.54 -20.82
C SER A 507 24.73 33.44 -20.95
N MET A 508 24.28 32.86 -19.84
CA MET A 508 23.28 31.81 -19.83
C MET A 508 21.87 32.39 -19.67
N THR A 509 21.41 33.11 -20.70
CA THR A 509 20.19 33.92 -20.64
C THR A 509 18.92 33.14 -20.30
N ASN A 510 18.87 31.83 -20.60
CA ASN A 510 17.71 30.99 -20.23
C ASN A 510 17.55 30.87 -18.71
N TYR A 511 18.64 30.94 -17.95
CA TYR A 511 18.60 30.96 -16.49
C TYR A 511 18.53 32.39 -15.96
N ALA A 512 19.36 33.29 -16.50
CA ALA A 512 19.52 34.64 -15.96
C ALA A 512 18.22 35.46 -16.02
N HIS A 513 17.41 35.28 -17.08
CA HIS A 513 16.20 36.06 -17.32
C HIS A 513 14.92 35.41 -16.77
N ALA A 514 14.97 34.19 -16.26
CA ALA A 514 13.82 33.57 -15.62
C ALA A 514 13.44 34.35 -14.35
N GLN A 515 12.15 34.57 -14.13
CA GLN A 515 11.66 35.31 -12.96
C GLN A 515 11.79 34.49 -11.68
N HIS A 516 11.46 33.20 -11.74
CA HIS A 516 11.62 32.25 -10.65
C HIS A 516 12.74 31.25 -11.00
N LYS A 517 13.64 31.03 -10.04
CA LYS A 517 14.88 30.26 -10.23
C LYS A 517 15.04 29.26 -9.09
N CYS A 518 15.32 28.02 -9.42
CA CYS A 518 15.50 26.98 -8.43
C CYS A 518 16.57 25.96 -8.79
N LEU A 519 17.37 25.59 -7.79
CA LEU A 519 18.23 24.41 -7.85
C LEU A 519 17.52 23.24 -7.17
N LEU A 520 17.22 22.20 -7.95
CA LEU A 520 16.71 20.92 -7.48
C LEU A 520 17.89 19.97 -7.19
N ILE A 521 18.05 19.54 -5.95
CA ILE A 521 19.06 18.56 -5.54
C ILE A 521 18.37 17.23 -5.25
N ILE A 522 18.76 16.17 -5.92
CA ILE A 522 18.13 14.84 -5.78
C ILE A 522 19.08 13.90 -5.06
N GLY A 523 18.60 13.20 -4.03
CA GLY A 523 19.45 12.30 -3.24
C GLY A 523 18.74 11.48 -2.19
N LYS A 524 19.49 10.75 -1.36
CA LYS A 524 18.93 9.97 -0.25
C LYS A 524 18.44 10.84 0.92
N CYS A 525 17.46 10.31 1.67
CA CYS A 525 17.00 10.90 2.92
C CYS A 525 18.11 10.84 3.99
N GLY A 526 18.20 11.84 4.87
CA GLY A 526 19.22 11.96 5.92
C GLY A 526 20.08 13.22 5.77
N ASP A 527 20.95 13.25 4.76
CA ASP A 527 21.92 14.34 4.57
C ASP A 527 21.34 15.55 3.81
N MET A 528 20.17 15.39 3.21
CA MET A 528 19.58 16.37 2.30
C MET A 528 19.35 17.74 2.97
N ARG A 529 18.91 17.77 4.23
CA ARG A 529 18.73 19.03 4.98
C ARG A 529 20.04 19.82 5.08
N GLU A 530 21.15 19.14 5.37
CA GLU A 530 22.46 19.76 5.49
C GLU A 530 22.98 20.23 4.12
N ILE A 531 22.84 19.40 3.09
CA ILE A 531 23.24 19.72 1.72
C ILE A 531 22.52 20.97 1.25
N VAL A 532 21.18 21.00 1.35
CA VAL A 532 20.34 22.15 0.99
C VAL A 532 20.72 23.39 1.83
N GLY A 533 20.95 23.21 3.13
CA GLY A 533 21.34 24.29 4.04
C GLY A 533 22.64 24.99 3.65
N LYS A 534 23.63 24.24 3.16
CA LYS A 534 24.95 24.75 2.75
C LYS A 534 24.97 25.45 1.40
N VAL A 535 23.94 25.29 0.57
CA VAL A 535 23.89 25.95 -0.75
C VAL A 535 23.77 27.46 -0.56
N ARG A 536 24.58 28.21 -1.30
CA ARG A 536 24.59 29.68 -1.27
C ARG A 536 23.25 30.26 -1.73
N ASP A 537 22.73 31.21 -0.95
CA ASP A 537 21.50 31.96 -1.18
C ASP A 537 21.46 32.71 -2.52
N GLY A 538 20.28 33.21 -2.91
CA GLY A 538 20.05 34.02 -4.12
C GLY A 538 19.09 33.38 -5.13
N ILE A 539 18.76 32.11 -4.92
CA ILE A 539 17.72 31.35 -5.62
C ILE A 539 17.00 30.45 -4.61
N GLU A 540 15.88 29.87 -4.99
CA GLU A 540 15.25 28.80 -4.23
C GLU A 540 16.09 27.51 -4.35
N VAL A 541 16.20 26.74 -3.28
CA VAL A 541 16.88 25.44 -3.30
C VAL A 541 15.93 24.39 -2.76
N VAL A 542 15.69 23.36 -3.57
CA VAL A 542 14.81 22.25 -3.23
C VAL A 542 15.62 20.97 -3.20
N GLY A 543 15.74 20.34 -2.04
CA GLY A 543 16.18 18.96 -1.90
C GLY A 543 15.01 18.01 -2.07
N LEU A 544 15.17 17.00 -2.91
CA LEU A 544 14.18 15.95 -3.17
C LEU A 544 14.77 14.60 -2.82
N ALA A 545 14.21 13.94 -1.82
CA ALA A 545 14.58 12.61 -1.41
C ALA A 545 13.43 11.61 -1.65
N PRO A 546 13.44 10.87 -2.77
CA PRO A 546 12.47 9.80 -3.00
C PRO A 546 12.67 8.67 -2.01
N ASN A 547 11.58 8.03 -1.59
CA ASN A 547 11.71 6.69 -1.02
C ASN A 547 12.01 5.67 -2.14
N PRO A 548 12.59 4.49 -1.83
CA PRO A 548 13.04 3.53 -2.86
C PRO A 548 11.97 3.24 -3.92
N SER A 549 10.74 3.01 -3.46
CA SER A 549 9.59 2.65 -4.29
C SER A 549 8.83 3.84 -4.89
N HIS A 550 9.32 5.08 -4.72
CA HIS A 550 8.69 6.31 -5.21
C HIS A 550 7.18 6.41 -4.91
N THR A 551 6.78 5.99 -3.70
CA THR A 551 5.42 6.16 -3.19
C THR A 551 5.23 7.51 -2.50
N GLY A 552 6.32 8.24 -2.30
CA GLY A 552 6.35 9.60 -1.81
C GLY A 552 7.76 10.19 -1.80
N TYR A 553 7.82 11.48 -1.55
CA TYR A 553 9.04 12.28 -1.58
C TYR A 553 9.17 13.10 -0.30
N TYR A 554 10.34 13.04 0.34
CA TYR A 554 10.73 14.04 1.33
C TYR A 554 11.29 15.26 0.59
N VAL A 555 10.73 16.43 0.87
CA VAL A 555 11.07 17.68 0.22
C VAL A 555 11.69 18.60 1.26
N TYR A 556 12.83 19.19 0.94
CA TYR A 556 13.57 20.13 1.78
C TYR A 556 13.66 21.44 1.01
N VAL A 557 13.16 22.54 1.58
CA VAL A 557 13.09 23.82 0.87
C VAL A 557 13.88 24.85 1.65
N LYS A 558 14.78 25.53 0.96
CA LYS A 558 15.49 26.71 1.46
C LYS A 558 15.19 27.90 0.57
N ARG A 559 14.67 28.96 1.19
CA ARG A 559 14.59 30.29 0.60
C ARG A 559 15.65 31.20 1.22
N GLN A 560 15.99 32.27 0.52
CA GLN A 560 17.00 33.25 0.92
C GLN A 560 16.78 33.74 2.36
N GLY A 561 17.82 33.65 3.20
CA GLY A 561 17.78 34.09 4.61
C GLY A 561 16.90 33.25 5.54
N GLU A 562 16.24 32.20 5.05
CA GLU A 562 15.34 31.35 5.81
C GLU A 562 16.00 30.01 6.21
N LYS A 563 15.45 29.39 7.27
CA LYS A 563 15.83 28.03 7.65
C LYS A 563 15.29 27.03 6.62
N VAL A 564 15.97 25.89 6.50
CA VAL A 564 15.47 24.77 5.70
C VAL A 564 14.22 24.21 6.35
N VAL A 565 13.08 24.31 5.66
CA VAL A 565 11.84 23.61 6.03
C VAL A 565 11.74 22.31 5.26
N ASP A 566 10.96 21.38 5.76
CA ASP A 566 10.83 20.06 5.16
C ASP A 566 9.49 19.41 5.46
N PHE A 567 9.09 18.54 4.55
CA PHE A 567 7.79 17.88 4.57
C PHE A 567 7.77 16.69 3.61
N HIS A 568 6.75 15.85 3.71
CA HIS A 568 6.57 14.69 2.85
C HIS A 568 5.37 14.86 1.91
N ILE A 569 5.56 14.50 0.65
CA ILE A 569 4.54 14.52 -0.40
C ILE A 569 4.29 13.09 -0.88
N PRO A 570 3.12 12.50 -0.62
CA PRO A 570 2.78 11.18 -1.16
C PRO A 570 2.49 11.24 -2.66
N CYS A 571 2.77 10.15 -3.36
CA CYS A 571 2.40 9.94 -4.76
C CYS A 571 0.93 9.52 -4.89
N ASP A 572 0.01 10.35 -4.42
CA ASP A 572 -1.45 10.08 -4.46
C ASP A 572 -2.13 10.67 -5.71
N GLY A 573 -1.37 11.33 -6.58
CA GLY A 573 -1.82 11.99 -7.80
C GLY A 573 -2.62 13.27 -7.56
N VAL A 574 -2.58 13.88 -6.37
CA VAL A 574 -3.30 15.13 -6.12
C VAL A 574 -2.31 16.29 -6.08
N ALA A 575 -2.37 17.18 -7.07
CA ALA A 575 -1.51 18.37 -7.12
C ALA A 575 -1.61 19.21 -5.83
N ARG A 576 -0.45 19.67 -5.33
CA ARG A 576 -0.34 20.46 -4.10
C ARG A 576 0.13 21.87 -4.40
N GLY A 577 -0.30 22.81 -3.55
CA GLY A 577 0.19 24.16 -3.49
C GLY A 577 1.16 24.34 -2.32
N PHE A 578 2.09 25.28 -2.44
CA PHE A 578 3.03 25.65 -1.38
C PHE A 578 3.03 27.16 -1.17
N SER A 579 2.92 27.57 0.10
CA SER A 579 3.08 28.98 0.47
C SER A 579 3.87 29.12 1.76
N TRP A 580 4.72 30.16 1.82
CA TRP A 580 5.40 30.55 3.05
C TRP A 580 4.43 31.28 3.98
N LYS A 581 4.65 31.16 5.29
CA LYS A 581 3.91 31.84 6.35
C LYS A 581 4.86 32.62 7.24
N ASP A 582 4.36 33.72 7.79
CA ASP A 582 5.12 34.56 8.71
C ASP A 582 5.22 33.97 10.13
N GLU A 583 4.32 33.04 10.48
CA GLU A 583 4.22 32.39 11.79
C GLU A 583 4.30 30.86 11.68
N GLU A 584 4.57 30.17 12.79
CA GLU A 584 4.63 28.70 12.80
C GLU A 584 3.24 28.05 12.55
N PRO A 585 3.14 27.02 11.69
CA PRO A 585 4.22 26.49 10.85
C PRO A 585 4.54 27.48 9.71
N PHE A 586 5.83 27.81 9.52
CA PHE A 586 6.34 28.80 8.55
C PHE A 586 6.02 28.50 7.08
N PHE A 587 5.25 27.46 6.81
CA PHE A 587 4.77 27.10 5.49
C PHE A 587 3.40 26.43 5.59
N GLU A 588 2.66 26.45 4.50
CA GLU A 588 1.42 25.72 4.32
C GLU A 588 1.46 24.92 3.02
N ILE A 589 1.05 23.66 3.11
CA ILE A 589 0.77 22.81 1.95
C ILE A 589 -0.73 22.66 1.85
N SER A 590 -1.29 23.07 0.72
CA SER A 590 -2.70 22.98 0.43
C SER A 590 -2.94 22.14 -0.82
N SER A 591 -4.19 21.74 -1.07
CA SER A 591 -4.53 21.14 -2.36
C SER A 591 -4.55 22.24 -3.42
N ALA A 592 -3.75 22.08 -4.48
CA ALA A 592 -3.86 22.88 -5.69
C ALA A 592 -4.85 22.25 -6.70
N GLN A 593 -5.44 21.12 -6.34
CA GLN A 593 -6.43 20.42 -7.13
C GLN A 593 -7.79 20.41 -6.43
N LYS A 594 -8.86 20.63 -7.19
CA LYS A 594 -10.23 20.50 -6.71
C LYS A 594 -11.04 19.59 -7.61
N PHE A 595 -11.99 18.87 -7.02
CA PHE A 595 -12.99 18.18 -7.80
C PHE A 595 -13.80 19.18 -8.62
N LYS A 596 -13.93 18.92 -9.93
CA LYS A 596 -14.75 19.74 -10.82
C LYS A 596 -16.08 19.07 -11.10
N TYR A 597 -16.01 17.88 -11.66
CA TYR A 597 -17.19 17.17 -12.14
C TYR A 597 -16.92 15.68 -12.29
N ILE A 598 -17.95 14.89 -12.05
CA ILE A 598 -18.05 13.49 -12.46
C ILE A 598 -19.51 13.23 -12.82
N GLU A 599 -19.76 12.46 -13.88
CA GLU A 599 -21.09 11.96 -14.17
C GLU A 599 -21.61 11.15 -12.98
N PRO A 600 -22.88 11.38 -12.58
CA PRO A 600 -23.51 10.57 -11.56
C PRO A 600 -23.37 9.10 -11.92
N GLY A 601 -22.92 8.31 -10.95
CA GLY A 601 -22.98 6.87 -11.10
C GLY A 601 -24.42 6.43 -11.34
N SER A 602 -24.64 5.37 -12.13
CA SER A 602 -25.92 4.66 -12.05
C SER A 602 -26.01 4.06 -10.65
N ALA A 603 -26.54 4.82 -9.71
CA ALA A 603 -26.92 4.26 -8.43
C ALA A 603 -27.79 3.04 -8.75
N ALA A 604 -27.35 1.84 -8.38
CA ALA A 604 -28.32 0.80 -8.10
C ALA A 604 -29.36 1.49 -7.22
N PRO A 605 -30.65 1.54 -7.61
CA PRO A 605 -31.64 2.28 -6.85
C PRO A 605 -31.45 1.83 -5.42
N GLN A 606 -31.02 2.75 -4.56
CA GLN A 606 -31.09 2.49 -3.14
C GLN A 606 -32.55 2.17 -2.96
N ARG A 607 -32.89 0.89 -2.71
CA ARG A 607 -34.20 0.59 -2.16
C ARG A 607 -34.28 1.55 -0.99
N PRO A 608 -35.25 2.49 -0.99
CA PRO A 608 -35.38 3.40 0.14
C PRO A 608 -35.34 2.53 1.40
N PRO A 609 -34.60 2.94 2.44
CA PRO A 609 -34.53 2.17 3.67
C PRO A 609 -35.97 1.80 4.04
N ALA A 610 -36.21 0.51 4.28
CA ALA A 610 -37.54 0.05 4.64
C ALA A 610 -37.94 0.78 5.94
N VAL A 611 -38.82 1.78 5.83
CA VAL A 611 -39.34 2.47 7.00
C VAL A 611 -40.43 1.57 7.57
N TRP A 612 -40.13 0.98 8.72
CA TRP A 612 -41.10 0.20 9.48
C TRP A 612 -41.77 1.10 10.49
N VAL A 613 -43.09 1.19 10.42
CA VAL A 613 -43.91 2.01 11.32
C VAL A 613 -44.75 1.07 12.17
N CYS A 614 -44.94 1.43 13.44
CA CYS A 614 -45.83 0.73 14.34
C CYS A 614 -46.82 1.72 14.95
N GLN A 615 -48.06 1.27 15.15
CA GLN A 615 -49.08 2.10 15.75
C GLN A 615 -48.84 2.18 17.25
N LEU A 616 -48.74 3.40 17.78
CA LEU A 616 -48.72 3.67 19.21
C LEU A 616 -50.10 4.11 19.68
N GLY A 617 -50.57 3.56 20.80
CA GLY A 617 -51.79 3.95 21.48
C GLY A 617 -51.46 4.35 22.90
N SER A 618 -52.17 5.36 23.42
CA SER A 618 -52.10 5.73 24.84
C SER A 618 -53.47 5.52 25.47
N PRO A 619 -53.71 4.36 26.13
CA PRO A 619 -55.00 4.05 26.76
C PRO A 619 -55.37 5.02 27.90
N ASP A 620 -54.39 5.70 28.49
CA ASP A 620 -54.51 6.57 29.65
C ASP A 620 -54.15 8.05 29.37
N GLY A 621 -53.77 8.37 28.14
CA GLY A 621 -53.33 9.70 27.71
C GLY A 621 -51.99 10.15 28.30
N LYS A 622 -51.25 9.27 28.98
CA LYS A 622 -49.99 9.60 29.66
C LYS A 622 -48.81 8.79 29.13
N ASP A 623 -49.01 7.51 28.82
CA ASP A 623 -47.96 6.63 28.28
C ASP A 623 -48.36 6.03 26.93
N PHE A 624 -47.44 6.03 25.96
CA PHE A 624 -47.64 5.39 24.66
C PHE A 624 -47.15 3.95 24.68
N LYS A 625 -47.98 3.01 24.21
CA LYS A 625 -47.64 1.59 24.02
C LYS A 625 -47.84 1.20 22.56
N VAL A 626 -47.03 0.27 22.06
CA VAL A 626 -47.22 -0.31 20.73
C VAL A 626 -48.49 -1.15 20.73
N ILE A 627 -49.47 -0.80 19.89
CA ILE A 627 -50.78 -1.47 19.79
C ILE A 627 -51.01 -2.17 18.45
N GLY A 628 -50.14 -1.95 17.46
CA GLY A 628 -50.26 -2.54 16.12
C GLY A 628 -48.99 -3.29 15.70
N ASN A 629 -49.16 -4.23 14.76
CA ASN A 629 -48.03 -4.92 14.14
C ASN A 629 -47.20 -3.95 13.28
N PRO A 630 -45.86 -4.06 13.29
CA PRO A 630 -45.03 -3.24 12.42
C PRO A 630 -45.32 -3.55 10.95
N PHE A 631 -45.49 -2.50 10.14
CA PHE A 631 -45.68 -2.62 8.70
C PHE A 631 -44.67 -1.76 7.95
N GLN A 632 -44.32 -2.19 6.74
CA GLN A 632 -43.34 -1.50 5.91
C GLN A 632 -44.04 -0.46 5.03
N VAL A 633 -43.62 0.81 5.13
CA VAL A 633 -44.09 1.88 4.25
C VAL A 633 -43.38 1.76 2.89
N LYS A 634 -44.17 1.73 1.81
CA LYS A 634 -43.66 1.70 0.43
C LYS A 634 -43.74 3.11 -0.18
N GLY A 635 -42.60 3.75 -0.44
CA GLY A 635 -42.53 5.08 -1.07
C GLY A 635 -41.54 6.02 -0.37
N VAL A 636 -41.52 7.29 -0.78
CA VAL A 636 -40.77 8.37 -0.11
C VAL A 636 -41.72 9.06 0.86
N LEU A 637 -41.40 9.04 2.16
CA LEU A 637 -42.12 9.81 3.18
C LEU A 637 -41.61 11.26 3.15
N ALA A 638 -42.46 12.20 2.74
CA ALA A 638 -42.13 13.61 2.72
C ALA A 638 -42.57 14.31 4.02
N ASN A 639 -43.62 13.81 4.68
CA ASN A 639 -44.08 14.29 5.99
C ASN A 639 -44.81 13.19 6.81
N VAL A 640 -45.26 13.55 8.01
CA VAL A 640 -45.98 12.62 8.93
C VAL A 640 -47.42 12.36 8.50
N ASP A 641 -48.02 13.24 7.70
CA ASP A 641 -49.39 13.06 7.19
C ASP A 641 -49.48 11.94 6.14
N ASP A 642 -48.38 11.64 5.45
CA ASP A 642 -48.23 10.49 4.53
C ASP A 642 -48.41 9.11 5.23
N LEU A 643 -48.47 9.07 6.57
CA LEU A 643 -48.70 7.86 7.38
C LEU A 643 -50.17 7.64 7.78
N LYS A 644 -51.08 8.54 7.38
CA LYS A 644 -52.51 8.47 7.72
C LYS A 644 -53.36 7.67 6.74
N GLU A 645 -52.86 7.44 5.53
CA GLU A 645 -53.41 6.51 4.52
C GLU A 645 -52.70 5.16 4.58
#